data_AF-A0A358EKX8-F1
#
_entry.id   AF-A0A358EKX8-F1
#
_cell.length_a   1.000
_cell.length_b   1.000
_cell.length_c   1.000
_cell.angle_alpha   90.00
_cell.angle_beta   90.00
_cell.angle_gamma   90.00
#
_symmetry.space_group_name_H-M   'P 1'
#
loop_
_entity.id
_entity.type
_entity.pdbx_description
1 polymer ?
#
loop_
_entity_poly.entity_id
_entity_poly.type
_entity_poly.pdbx_seq_one_letter_code
_entity_poly.pdbx_strand_id
1 'polypeptide(L)'
;MKKILTLSLTLALVLGVLAKPKKVVMIAGKQSHGPLSHEHKAGIMLLAKCLKEGASKLVAPTVVLNGWPEDNGIFDGADAVVIYSDGGGRHPALGGNNLEILGKLMDKGVGFLTIHYAVEPTTNKGNKEFIKWQGGCFETHWSVNPHWVANFKKLPKHPITQGVKPFKANDEWYFHMRFAPEMKGVTPILSDVAPKETMKRRDGAHSGNPAVRKSVTSGELQHVAWAFERPNGGRGFGFTGGHNHLNWGEDNFRKTVLNAIVWVAKAEVPKGGVPSKLVEKDLYANLDNKGRKPKPRSNPGPKPSGKVTGPKPVAESKLITKNTGPAKLEAKIKDAKELHLVVTDGGNGYSCDWADWAQPMLIDEAGTQTKLTSLKWKSATSGFGVVQLDKNCGGKPLRIAGKSVEFGIGTHANSLISYTLPKDHKFVKFVSTVGLDNGGTDQGACGNVSSVQFHVFTQQPKFTKVTSGGGQSVGERKPEDALENLDVHEALQVELFAAEPMMLSPANIDIDHRGRVWVCEVINYRRHNGKRPEGDTILILEDTNGDGKADSKKIFYQGRDIDSAHGVCVLGTPDGKNTRVIVSALDKVQVFTDIDGDDKADKKETLFSGISGSQHDHGIHQFLFGPDGRLYFNFGNTGKQLKDKNGKPVIDLAGNEVNDRRNPYQQGMVFRCELDGSRLETLGWNFRNNWMVAVDSFGSLWQSDNDDDGNRGVRINYVMEYGNYGYRNEVTGAGWRTKRTNMEKTIPERHWHLNDPGVMPNLLHTGAGSPTGICIYEGDLLPKVFKGQMIHCDAGPSIVRAYPVKSSGAGYTASIVNILDGAKRDKWFRPSDVKVAPDGSLIVADWYDPGVGGHNMRDLDRGRLFRVTPKGHKGYKLTKNDFHSTKGLITALGNPNNSVRHVAWTELNKRQKSVEPALQKMAQDANPRMRARALWLLAKITGNAQGTVDQATKDKDENIRGMALRIARQHELDVIGLIKQLAQDKSALVRRECLIAIRHNKSEEAPALWAKLANAHDGKDRWYLEALGLAADKQENKFFDAWVSEAKLNTAGARDIIWRNRGTHGAKLLADIILDKKTTETEKPRYLRALDFIPKSKEKDEALARIALGSL
;
A
#
# COMPACT_ATOMS: atom_id res chain seq x y z
N MET A 1 -32.92 2.57 -98.48
CA MET A 1 -32.86 1.18 -98.96
C MET A 1 -31.47 0.48 -99.05
N LYS A 2 -30.41 0.65 -98.24
CA LYS A 2 -30.18 1.59 -97.14
C LYS A 2 -31.18 1.38 -95.97
N LYS A 3 -30.72 1.64 -94.74
CA LYS A 3 -31.46 2.25 -93.61
C LYS A 3 -32.47 1.36 -92.83
N ILE A 4 -32.38 1.46 -91.49
CA ILE A 4 -33.33 1.06 -90.41
C ILE A 4 -33.16 -0.37 -89.85
N LEU A 5 -32.43 -0.49 -88.73
CA LEU A 5 -32.95 -1.09 -87.50
C LEU A 5 -31.99 -0.78 -86.34
N THR A 6 -32.02 0.45 -85.82
CA THR A 6 -31.22 0.88 -84.65
C THR A 6 -31.83 2.16 -84.07
N LEU A 7 -32.83 2.03 -83.20
CA LEU A 7 -33.26 3.04 -82.22
C LEU A 7 -34.44 2.48 -81.42
N SER A 8 -34.31 2.48 -80.08
CA SER A 8 -35.38 2.46 -79.03
C SER A 8 -35.02 1.50 -77.87
N LEU A 9 -34.27 1.99 -76.88
CA LEU A 9 -34.56 1.70 -75.46
C LEU A 9 -33.92 2.79 -74.60
N THR A 10 -34.72 3.81 -74.34
CA THR A 10 -34.44 4.98 -73.51
C THR A 10 -35.10 4.79 -72.15
N LEU A 11 -34.45 5.29 -71.09
CA LEU A 11 -35.06 5.71 -69.82
C LEU A 11 -35.50 4.63 -68.80
N ALA A 12 -34.56 4.17 -67.97
CA ALA A 12 -34.85 3.77 -66.58
C ALA A 12 -33.62 4.04 -65.69
N LEU A 13 -33.79 4.96 -64.72
CA LEU A 13 -32.83 5.31 -63.69
C LEU A 13 -32.30 4.06 -62.97
N VAL A 14 -30.99 3.81 -63.04
CA VAL A 14 -30.32 2.99 -62.01
C VAL A 14 -30.15 3.88 -60.78
N LEU A 15 -31.22 3.96 -59.98
CA LEU A 15 -31.10 4.24 -58.56
C LEU A 15 -30.23 3.11 -57.98
N GLY A 16 -28.93 3.35 -57.89
CA GLY A 16 -28.04 2.54 -57.09
C GLY A 16 -28.49 2.66 -55.63
N VAL A 17 -29.38 1.76 -55.19
CA VAL A 17 -29.75 1.65 -53.78
C VAL A 17 -28.47 1.31 -53.03
N LEU A 18 -27.89 2.30 -52.36
CA LEU A 18 -26.82 2.08 -51.40
C LEU A 18 -27.33 1.04 -50.40
N ALA A 19 -26.76 -0.18 -50.42
CA ALA A 19 -27.13 -1.22 -49.49
C ALA A 19 -27.05 -0.67 -48.06
N LYS A 20 -28.13 -0.85 -47.30
CA LYS A 20 -28.23 -0.33 -45.93
C LYS A 20 -27.06 -0.85 -45.08
N PRO A 21 -26.38 -0.01 -44.29
CA PRO A 21 -25.27 -0.45 -43.45
C PRO A 21 -25.73 -1.52 -42.46
N LYS A 22 -24.85 -2.50 -42.22
CA LYS A 22 -25.12 -3.69 -41.39
C LYS A 22 -25.30 -3.31 -39.92
N LYS A 23 -26.38 -3.74 -39.29
CA LYS A 23 -26.68 -3.40 -37.89
C LYS A 23 -25.79 -4.22 -36.95
N VAL A 24 -24.99 -3.54 -36.14
CA VAL A 24 -24.10 -4.19 -35.16
C VAL A 24 -24.52 -3.81 -33.75
N VAL A 25 -24.98 -4.75 -32.94
CA VAL A 25 -25.33 -4.51 -31.54
C VAL A 25 -24.07 -4.72 -30.69
N MET A 26 -23.65 -3.69 -29.97
CA MET A 26 -22.39 -3.65 -29.20
C MET A 26 -22.69 -3.48 -27.71
N ILE A 27 -22.44 -4.54 -26.94
CA ILE A 27 -22.78 -4.62 -25.51
C ILE A 27 -21.53 -4.41 -24.67
N ALA A 28 -21.53 -3.35 -23.86
CA ALA A 28 -20.56 -3.14 -22.79
C ALA A 28 -21.09 -3.74 -21.48
N GLY A 29 -20.27 -4.58 -20.84
CA GLY A 29 -20.57 -5.14 -19.52
C GLY A 29 -20.62 -4.08 -18.42
N LYS A 30 -20.96 -4.52 -17.20
CA LYS A 30 -20.87 -3.67 -16.00
C LYS A 30 -19.41 -3.30 -15.73
N GLN A 31 -19.22 -2.19 -15.02
CA GLN A 31 -17.90 -1.74 -14.57
C GLN A 31 -17.21 -2.79 -13.69
N SER A 32 -15.90 -2.97 -13.89
CA SER A 32 -15.03 -3.83 -13.08
C SER A 32 -13.59 -3.32 -13.07
N HIS A 33 -12.76 -3.77 -12.14
CA HIS A 33 -11.35 -3.35 -12.00
C HIS A 33 -11.15 -1.83 -11.78
N GLY A 34 -9.88 -1.39 -11.70
CA GLY A 34 -9.50 0.02 -11.54
C GLY A 34 -9.49 0.81 -12.86
N PRO A 35 -9.35 2.15 -12.81
CA PRO A 35 -9.30 2.99 -14.00
C PRO A 35 -8.25 2.55 -15.01
N LEU A 36 -8.57 2.62 -16.31
CA LEU A 36 -7.79 2.14 -17.46
C LEU A 36 -7.68 0.62 -17.60
N SER A 37 -8.20 -0.16 -16.66
CA SER A 37 -8.36 -1.61 -16.77
C SER A 37 -9.84 -1.98 -16.94
N HIS A 38 -10.18 -2.91 -17.85
CA HIS A 38 -11.56 -3.36 -18.10
C HIS A 38 -12.54 -2.21 -18.36
N GLU A 39 -12.13 -1.24 -19.18
CA GLU A 39 -12.93 -0.07 -19.56
C GLU A 39 -13.97 -0.45 -20.63
N HIS A 40 -14.97 -1.26 -20.26
CA HIS A 40 -15.94 -1.85 -21.17
C HIS A 40 -16.77 -0.78 -21.90
N LYS A 41 -17.30 0.19 -21.15
CA LYS A 41 -18.06 1.31 -21.73
C LYS A 41 -17.19 2.13 -22.66
N ALA A 42 -16.03 2.57 -22.18
CA ALA A 42 -15.15 3.47 -22.92
C ALA A 42 -14.66 2.80 -24.20
N GLY A 43 -14.25 1.53 -24.13
CA GLY A 43 -13.78 0.78 -25.28
C GLY A 43 -14.87 0.52 -26.32
N ILE A 44 -16.08 0.09 -25.92
CA ILE A 44 -17.19 -0.06 -26.86
C ILE A 44 -17.58 1.28 -27.50
N MET A 45 -17.63 2.36 -26.72
CA MET A 45 -17.94 3.69 -27.25
C MET A 45 -16.87 4.19 -28.22
N LEU A 46 -15.60 3.93 -27.94
CA LEU A 46 -14.47 4.28 -28.81
C LEU A 46 -14.50 3.48 -30.12
N LEU A 47 -14.72 2.16 -30.05
CA LEU A 47 -14.83 1.32 -31.25
C LEU A 47 -16.05 1.71 -32.09
N ALA A 48 -17.20 1.96 -31.46
CA ALA A 48 -18.41 2.43 -32.14
C ALA A 48 -18.19 3.80 -32.82
N LYS A 49 -17.46 4.72 -32.18
CA LYS A 49 -17.05 5.99 -32.78
C LYS A 49 -16.21 5.75 -34.03
N CYS A 50 -15.16 4.92 -33.95
CA CYS A 50 -14.31 4.61 -35.09
C CYS A 50 -15.07 3.96 -36.25
N LEU A 51 -16.04 3.08 -35.97
CA LEU A 51 -16.89 2.47 -37.00
C LEU A 51 -17.81 3.50 -37.67
N LYS A 52 -18.41 4.42 -36.90
CA LYS A 52 -19.24 5.51 -37.46
C LYS A 52 -18.42 6.46 -38.34
N GLU A 53 -17.16 6.72 -37.97
CA GLU A 53 -16.30 7.64 -38.73
C GLU A 53 -15.65 6.96 -39.95
N GLY A 54 -15.19 5.71 -39.80
CA GLY A 54 -14.40 5.00 -40.81
C GLY A 54 -15.16 4.00 -41.67
N ALA A 55 -16.35 3.58 -41.26
CA ALA A 55 -17.10 2.49 -41.87
C ALA A 55 -18.64 2.67 -41.84
N SER A 56 -19.13 3.92 -41.76
CA SER A 56 -20.58 4.22 -41.68
C SER A 56 -21.42 3.70 -42.85
N LYS A 57 -20.81 3.54 -44.03
CA LYS A 57 -21.47 2.93 -45.20
C LYS A 57 -21.54 1.40 -45.12
N LEU A 58 -20.76 0.78 -44.23
CA LEU A 58 -20.63 -0.67 -44.11
C LEU A 58 -21.40 -1.20 -42.89
N VAL A 59 -21.27 -0.52 -41.74
CA VAL A 59 -21.88 -0.94 -40.47
C VAL A 59 -22.51 0.25 -39.71
N ALA A 60 -23.57 -0.04 -38.97
CA ALA A 60 -24.30 0.87 -38.11
C ALA A 60 -24.27 0.34 -36.66
N PRO A 61 -23.34 0.81 -35.80
CA PRO A 61 -23.23 0.32 -34.44
C PRO A 61 -24.31 0.89 -33.51
N THR A 62 -24.98 0.02 -32.78
CA THR A 62 -25.96 0.30 -31.72
C THR A 62 -25.36 -0.12 -30.38
N VAL A 63 -25.14 0.82 -29.46
CA VAL A 63 -24.43 0.57 -28.20
C VAL A 63 -25.40 0.31 -27.06
N VAL A 64 -25.16 -0.77 -26.31
CA VAL A 64 -25.82 -1.11 -25.05
C VAL A 64 -24.79 -1.03 -23.93
N LEU A 65 -25.12 -0.36 -22.84
CA LEU A 65 -24.21 -0.14 -21.71
C LEU A 65 -24.70 -0.87 -20.46
N ASN A 66 -23.76 -1.23 -19.57
CA ASN A 66 -24.00 -1.80 -18.25
C ASN A 66 -24.64 -3.20 -18.22
N GLY A 67 -24.41 -4.01 -19.25
CA GLY A 67 -24.87 -5.41 -19.32
C GLY A 67 -25.87 -5.65 -20.44
N TRP A 68 -26.64 -6.73 -20.31
CA TRP A 68 -27.64 -7.16 -21.31
C TRP A 68 -28.74 -6.09 -21.48
N PRO A 69 -29.26 -5.83 -22.70
CA PRO A 69 -30.32 -4.86 -22.91
C PRO A 69 -31.61 -5.24 -22.17
N GLU A 70 -32.34 -4.26 -21.66
CA GLU A 70 -33.65 -4.47 -21.03
C GLU A 70 -34.72 -4.87 -22.07
N ASP A 71 -34.63 -4.31 -23.27
CA ASP A 71 -35.49 -4.64 -24.41
C ASP A 71 -34.72 -5.47 -25.45
N ASN A 72 -35.16 -6.71 -25.66
CA ASN A 72 -34.57 -7.63 -26.64
C ASN A 72 -34.91 -7.27 -28.09
N GLY A 73 -35.89 -6.38 -28.35
CA GLY A 73 -36.20 -5.86 -29.69
C GLY A 73 -35.01 -5.14 -30.35
N ILE A 74 -34.01 -4.72 -29.56
CA ILE A 74 -32.76 -4.17 -30.07
C ILE A 74 -32.00 -5.13 -31.00
N PHE A 75 -32.21 -6.45 -30.85
CA PHE A 75 -31.59 -7.46 -31.71
C PHE A 75 -32.30 -7.66 -33.05
N ASP A 76 -33.48 -7.07 -33.25
CA ASP A 76 -34.23 -7.23 -34.48
C ASP A 76 -33.45 -6.68 -35.67
N GLY A 77 -33.24 -7.53 -36.68
CA GLY A 77 -32.43 -7.22 -37.86
C GLY A 77 -30.95 -6.99 -37.57
N ALA A 78 -30.40 -7.44 -36.43
CA ALA A 78 -28.97 -7.38 -36.17
C ALA A 78 -28.19 -8.30 -37.12
N ASP A 79 -27.13 -7.78 -37.74
CA ASP A 79 -26.20 -8.55 -38.58
C ASP A 79 -25.01 -9.09 -37.76
N ALA A 80 -24.68 -8.45 -36.63
CA ALA A 80 -23.70 -8.95 -35.67
C ALA A 80 -23.96 -8.47 -34.23
N VAL A 81 -23.49 -9.25 -33.26
CA VAL A 81 -23.45 -8.92 -31.83
C VAL A 81 -22.00 -8.93 -31.34
N VAL A 82 -21.59 -7.85 -30.69
CA VAL A 82 -20.26 -7.67 -30.07
C VAL A 82 -20.44 -7.54 -28.57
N ILE A 83 -19.69 -8.29 -27.77
CA ILE A 83 -19.72 -8.21 -26.30
C ILE A 83 -18.31 -7.90 -25.78
N TYR A 84 -18.18 -6.84 -24.99
CA TYR A 84 -16.97 -6.51 -24.24
C TYR A 84 -17.34 -6.34 -22.77
N SER A 85 -16.97 -7.30 -21.95
CA SER A 85 -17.42 -7.41 -20.56
C SER A 85 -16.48 -8.30 -19.74
N ASP A 86 -16.78 -8.42 -18.45
CA ASP A 86 -16.29 -9.53 -17.64
C ASP A 86 -16.84 -10.88 -18.16
N GLY A 87 -16.12 -11.97 -17.86
CA GLY A 87 -16.50 -13.35 -18.16
C GLY A 87 -17.13 -14.11 -16.99
N GLY A 88 -17.17 -15.44 -17.13
CA GLY A 88 -17.69 -16.37 -16.13
C GLY A 88 -19.13 -16.04 -15.72
N GLY A 89 -19.46 -16.17 -14.42
CA GLY A 89 -20.80 -15.90 -13.91
C GLY A 89 -21.31 -14.47 -14.07
N ARG A 90 -20.44 -13.52 -14.47
CA ARG A 90 -20.81 -12.11 -14.74
C ARG A 90 -21.00 -11.80 -16.23
N HIS A 91 -20.83 -12.80 -17.10
CA HIS A 91 -20.95 -12.63 -18.54
C HIS A 91 -22.41 -12.29 -18.95
N PRO A 92 -22.67 -11.16 -19.66
CA PRO A 92 -24.04 -10.72 -19.99
C PRO A 92 -24.88 -11.75 -20.75
N ALA A 93 -24.25 -12.54 -21.63
CA ALA A 93 -24.91 -13.61 -22.36
C ALA A 93 -25.42 -14.78 -21.50
N LEU A 94 -24.94 -14.95 -20.27
CA LEU A 94 -25.26 -16.13 -19.44
C LEU A 94 -26.42 -15.90 -18.45
N GLY A 95 -26.87 -14.66 -18.29
CA GLY A 95 -28.04 -14.34 -17.47
C GLY A 95 -29.34 -14.84 -18.07
N GLY A 96 -30.26 -15.33 -17.23
CA GLY A 96 -31.60 -15.79 -17.67
C GLY A 96 -31.55 -16.71 -18.90
N ASN A 97 -32.38 -16.37 -19.90
CA ASN A 97 -32.50 -17.02 -21.20
C ASN A 97 -31.69 -16.33 -22.33
N ASN A 98 -30.72 -15.49 -21.99
CA ASN A 98 -29.97 -14.68 -22.98
C ASN A 98 -29.19 -15.55 -24.00
N LEU A 99 -28.67 -16.70 -23.58
CA LEU A 99 -28.03 -17.66 -24.50
C LEU A 99 -29.00 -18.19 -25.56
N GLU A 100 -30.26 -18.45 -25.19
CA GLU A 100 -31.26 -18.95 -26.15
C GLU A 100 -31.60 -17.88 -27.19
N ILE A 101 -31.67 -16.61 -26.75
CA ILE A 101 -31.88 -15.46 -27.62
C ILE A 101 -30.71 -15.32 -28.61
N LEU A 102 -29.46 -15.37 -28.14
CA LEU A 102 -28.29 -15.38 -29.01
C LEU A 102 -28.30 -16.58 -29.95
N GLY A 103 -28.66 -17.77 -29.46
CA GLY A 103 -28.75 -18.99 -30.27
C GLY A 103 -29.64 -18.80 -31.50
N LYS A 104 -30.84 -18.24 -31.30
CA LYS A 104 -31.78 -17.92 -32.39
C LYS A 104 -31.19 -16.93 -33.40
N LEU A 105 -30.35 -15.98 -32.97
CA LEU A 105 -29.63 -15.08 -33.88
C LEU A 105 -28.50 -15.82 -34.63
N MET A 106 -27.75 -16.67 -33.92
CA MET A 106 -26.63 -17.43 -34.51
C MET A 106 -27.10 -18.43 -35.56
N ASP A 107 -28.26 -19.05 -35.35
CA ASP A 107 -28.91 -19.95 -36.31
C ASP A 107 -29.33 -19.21 -37.59
N LYS A 108 -29.75 -17.93 -37.47
CA LYS A 108 -29.98 -17.01 -38.61
C LYS A 108 -28.69 -16.49 -39.25
N GLY A 109 -27.51 -16.93 -38.79
CA GLY A 109 -26.22 -16.55 -39.34
C GLY A 109 -25.72 -15.16 -38.92
N VAL A 110 -26.26 -14.57 -37.84
CA VAL A 110 -25.80 -13.29 -37.26
C VAL A 110 -24.39 -13.43 -36.70
N GLY A 111 -23.50 -12.46 -36.92
CA GLY A 111 -22.13 -12.50 -36.42
C GLY A 111 -22.01 -12.46 -34.89
N PHE A 112 -20.98 -13.07 -34.32
CA PHE A 112 -20.72 -13.03 -32.86
C PHE A 112 -19.25 -12.74 -32.52
N LEU A 113 -19.01 -11.73 -31.70
CA LEU A 113 -17.67 -11.30 -31.33
C LEU A 113 -17.57 -11.05 -29.82
N THR A 114 -16.53 -11.58 -29.18
CA THR A 114 -16.22 -11.28 -27.78
C THR A 114 -14.83 -10.67 -27.62
N ILE A 115 -14.73 -9.72 -26.67
CA ILE A 115 -13.51 -8.96 -26.38
C ILE A 115 -13.09 -9.17 -24.92
N HIS A 116 -11.81 -9.43 -24.72
CA HIS A 116 -11.15 -9.64 -23.45
C HIS A 116 -11.82 -10.73 -22.63
N TYR A 117 -12.26 -10.44 -21.41
CA TYR A 117 -12.83 -11.42 -20.50
C TYR A 117 -14.17 -12.00 -20.96
N ALA A 118 -14.85 -11.36 -21.92
CA ALA A 118 -16.03 -11.91 -22.56
C ALA A 118 -15.77 -13.19 -23.37
N VAL A 119 -14.51 -13.53 -23.67
CA VAL A 119 -14.19 -14.83 -24.29
C VAL A 119 -14.37 -16.02 -23.34
N GLU A 120 -14.58 -15.77 -22.04
CA GLU A 120 -14.82 -16.75 -20.99
C GLU A 120 -16.31 -16.85 -20.64
N PRO A 121 -17.05 -17.86 -21.13
CA PRO A 121 -18.29 -18.29 -20.51
C PRO A 121 -17.98 -19.21 -19.32
N THR A 122 -18.98 -19.87 -18.73
CA THR A 122 -18.73 -20.88 -17.68
C THR A 122 -18.61 -22.28 -18.29
N THR A 123 -17.82 -23.16 -17.66
CA THR A 123 -17.65 -24.56 -18.11
C THR A 123 -18.99 -25.29 -18.25
N ASN A 124 -19.92 -25.06 -17.31
CA ASN A 124 -21.22 -25.73 -17.29
C ASN A 124 -22.29 -25.03 -18.16
N LYS A 125 -22.06 -23.78 -18.61
CA LYS A 125 -23.03 -22.99 -19.38
C LYS A 125 -22.30 -21.98 -20.28
N GLY A 126 -22.46 -22.13 -21.60
CA GLY A 126 -21.92 -21.22 -22.62
C GLY A 126 -20.67 -21.71 -23.35
N ASN A 127 -19.86 -22.63 -22.79
CA ASN A 127 -18.66 -23.16 -23.46
C ASN A 127 -19.00 -23.79 -24.82
N LYS A 128 -20.01 -24.68 -24.86
CA LYS A 128 -20.43 -25.37 -26.09
C LYS A 128 -20.91 -24.38 -27.14
N GLU A 129 -21.72 -23.40 -26.71
CA GLU A 129 -22.28 -22.35 -27.55
C GLU A 129 -21.18 -21.47 -28.12
N PHE A 130 -20.23 -21.00 -27.30
CA PHE A 130 -19.18 -20.08 -27.75
C PHE A 130 -18.19 -20.79 -28.69
N ILE A 131 -17.85 -22.05 -28.44
CA ILE A 131 -17.10 -22.85 -29.41
C ILE A 131 -17.87 -22.96 -30.73
N LYS A 132 -19.19 -23.21 -30.70
CA LYS A 132 -20.05 -23.26 -31.90
C LYS A 132 -20.22 -21.90 -32.58
N TRP A 133 -20.14 -20.78 -31.87
CA TRP A 133 -20.46 -19.45 -32.39
C TRP A 133 -19.24 -18.66 -32.85
N GLN A 134 -18.14 -18.74 -32.10
CA GLN A 134 -16.90 -18.01 -32.36
C GLN A 134 -15.67 -18.92 -32.46
N GLY A 135 -15.83 -20.25 -32.44
CA GLY A 135 -14.75 -21.19 -32.74
C GLY A 135 -13.83 -21.52 -31.57
N GLY A 136 -13.91 -20.78 -30.47
CA GLY A 136 -13.17 -21.07 -29.25
C GLY A 136 -13.58 -20.21 -28.06
N CYS A 137 -13.20 -20.64 -26.86
CA CYS A 137 -13.46 -19.93 -25.61
C CYS A 137 -12.38 -20.22 -24.57
N PHE A 138 -12.36 -19.41 -23.51
CA PHE A 138 -11.57 -19.68 -22.32
C PHE A 138 -12.27 -20.77 -21.50
N GLU A 139 -11.52 -21.75 -21.01
CA GLU A 139 -12.02 -22.75 -20.07
C GLU A 139 -11.15 -22.76 -18.81
N THR A 140 -11.78 -22.62 -17.65
CA THR A 140 -11.06 -22.65 -16.37
C THR A 140 -10.34 -23.99 -16.18
N HIS A 141 -9.14 -23.95 -15.62
CA HIS A 141 -8.22 -25.09 -15.47
C HIS A 141 -7.64 -25.65 -16.78
N TRP A 142 -7.97 -25.06 -17.93
CA TRP A 142 -7.37 -25.37 -19.22
C TRP A 142 -6.62 -24.17 -19.79
N SER A 143 -7.25 -23.00 -19.79
CA SER A 143 -6.71 -21.73 -20.30
C SER A 143 -6.09 -20.88 -19.19
N VAL A 144 -5.25 -19.91 -19.56
CA VAL A 144 -4.56 -19.01 -18.61
C VAL A 144 -4.63 -17.55 -19.01
N ASN A 145 -4.56 -16.64 -18.03
CA ASN A 145 -4.64 -15.19 -18.25
C ASN A 145 -3.47 -14.34 -17.68
N PRO A 146 -2.21 -14.59 -18.04
CA PRO A 146 -1.08 -13.79 -17.55
C PRO A 146 -0.95 -12.45 -18.27
N HIS A 147 -0.31 -11.46 -17.64
CA HIS A 147 0.16 -10.24 -18.32
C HIS A 147 1.50 -10.46 -19.00
N TRP A 148 1.59 -10.15 -20.30
CA TRP A 148 2.83 -10.22 -21.06
C TRP A 148 2.77 -9.35 -22.33
N VAL A 149 3.94 -9.10 -22.91
CA VAL A 149 4.07 -8.37 -24.18
C VAL A 149 4.03 -9.38 -25.33
N ALA A 150 2.92 -9.45 -26.03
CA ALA A 150 2.81 -10.24 -27.25
C ALA A 150 3.36 -9.46 -28.45
N ASN A 151 4.04 -10.15 -29.35
CA ASN A 151 4.78 -9.61 -30.48
C ASN A 151 4.31 -10.26 -31.79
N PHE A 152 3.29 -9.66 -32.40
CA PHE A 152 2.63 -10.17 -33.60
C PHE A 152 3.45 -9.85 -34.85
N LYS A 153 4.53 -10.59 -35.06
CA LYS A 153 5.46 -10.41 -36.19
C LYS A 153 4.88 -10.86 -37.52
N LYS A 154 4.03 -11.89 -37.50
CA LYS A 154 3.42 -12.51 -38.69
C LYS A 154 1.90 -12.44 -38.55
N LEU A 155 1.23 -12.05 -39.63
CA LEU A 155 -0.23 -11.97 -39.72
C LEU A 155 -0.69 -12.87 -40.88
N PRO A 156 -1.77 -13.63 -40.73
CA PRO A 156 -2.30 -14.46 -41.83
C PRO A 156 -2.83 -13.58 -42.97
N LYS A 157 -2.99 -14.16 -44.15
CA LYS A 157 -3.76 -13.55 -45.24
C LYS A 157 -5.25 -13.74 -44.96
N HIS A 158 -5.89 -12.75 -44.34
CA HIS A 158 -7.30 -12.80 -43.98
C HIS A 158 -7.93 -11.39 -44.10
N PRO A 159 -9.24 -11.22 -44.40
CA PRO A 159 -9.86 -9.90 -44.44
C PRO A 159 -9.63 -9.07 -43.17
N ILE A 160 -9.62 -9.72 -41.99
CA ILE A 160 -9.39 -9.04 -40.70
C ILE A 160 -7.99 -8.38 -40.61
N THR A 161 -6.98 -8.94 -41.29
CA THR A 161 -5.60 -8.42 -41.25
C THR A 161 -5.30 -7.41 -42.36
N GLN A 162 -6.29 -7.04 -43.18
CA GLN A 162 -6.11 -6.01 -44.20
C GLN A 162 -5.71 -4.66 -43.57
N GLY A 163 -4.58 -4.11 -44.02
CA GLY A 163 -4.03 -2.86 -43.50
C GLY A 163 -3.50 -2.91 -42.06
N VAL A 164 -3.48 -4.09 -41.42
CA VAL A 164 -2.85 -4.32 -40.13
C VAL A 164 -1.37 -4.64 -40.35
N LYS A 165 -0.50 -3.88 -39.71
CA LYS A 165 0.96 -4.09 -39.73
C LYS A 165 1.40 -4.84 -38.48
N PRO A 166 2.57 -5.52 -38.49
CA PRO A 166 3.13 -6.13 -37.28
C PRO A 166 3.23 -5.13 -36.12
N PHE A 167 2.82 -5.55 -34.93
CA PHE A 167 2.79 -4.70 -33.74
C PHE A 167 3.07 -5.50 -32.47
N LYS A 168 3.31 -4.78 -31.37
CA LYS A 168 3.47 -5.34 -30.02
C LYS A 168 2.47 -4.68 -29.09
N ALA A 169 1.96 -5.43 -28.12
CA ALA A 169 1.07 -4.88 -27.11
C ALA A 169 1.25 -5.60 -25.77
N ASN A 170 1.37 -4.81 -24.70
CA ASN A 170 1.41 -5.30 -23.33
C ASN A 170 -0.02 -5.35 -22.79
N ASP A 171 -0.53 -6.55 -22.55
CA ASP A 171 -1.92 -6.78 -22.16
C ASP A 171 -2.02 -8.03 -21.27
N GLU A 172 -3.20 -8.31 -20.72
CA GLU A 172 -3.51 -9.59 -20.07
C GLU A 172 -3.98 -10.59 -21.15
N TRP A 173 -3.06 -11.07 -21.97
CA TRP A 173 -3.38 -11.95 -23.09
C TRP A 173 -3.68 -13.37 -22.62
N TYR A 174 -4.88 -13.86 -22.94
CA TYR A 174 -5.26 -15.23 -22.59
C TYR A 174 -4.86 -16.19 -23.69
N PHE A 175 -4.41 -17.37 -23.28
CA PHE A 175 -3.98 -18.41 -24.21
C PHE A 175 -4.24 -19.82 -23.71
N HIS A 176 -3.88 -20.80 -24.54
CA HIS A 176 -4.26 -22.19 -24.40
C HIS A 176 -5.79 -22.34 -24.36
N MET A 177 -6.45 -21.76 -25.36
CA MET A 177 -7.91 -21.70 -25.48
C MET A 177 -8.49 -23.07 -25.83
N ARG A 178 -9.77 -23.30 -25.51
CA ARG A 178 -10.54 -24.41 -26.07
C ARG A 178 -11.04 -24.01 -27.45
N PHE A 179 -10.61 -24.72 -28.48
CA PHE A 179 -11.09 -24.50 -29.85
C PHE A 179 -12.05 -25.60 -30.29
N ALA A 180 -12.79 -25.33 -31.38
CA ALA A 180 -13.53 -26.35 -32.10
C ALA A 180 -12.61 -27.55 -32.44
N PRO A 181 -13.13 -28.78 -32.47
CA PRO A 181 -12.33 -29.97 -32.79
C PRO A 181 -11.49 -29.75 -34.06
N GLU A 182 -10.20 -30.08 -33.95
CA GLU A 182 -9.20 -29.90 -35.03
C GLU A 182 -9.05 -28.45 -35.54
N MET A 183 -9.54 -27.46 -34.78
CA MET A 183 -9.63 -26.06 -35.21
C MET A 183 -10.40 -25.89 -36.53
N LYS A 184 -11.30 -26.82 -36.87
CA LYS A 184 -12.05 -26.79 -38.13
C LYS A 184 -12.85 -25.50 -38.24
N GLY A 185 -12.59 -24.70 -39.28
CA GLY A 185 -13.24 -23.40 -39.51
C GLY A 185 -12.64 -22.24 -38.69
N VAL A 186 -11.64 -22.49 -37.84
CA VAL A 186 -10.94 -21.48 -37.04
C VAL A 186 -9.68 -21.02 -37.76
N THR A 187 -9.51 -19.72 -37.94
CA THR A 187 -8.28 -19.11 -38.46
C THR A 187 -7.63 -18.26 -37.37
N PRO A 188 -6.44 -18.63 -36.85
CA PRO A 188 -5.69 -17.78 -35.94
C PRO A 188 -5.33 -16.45 -36.59
N ILE A 189 -5.69 -15.33 -35.95
CA ILE A 189 -5.45 -13.96 -36.45
C ILE A 189 -4.23 -13.33 -35.77
N LEU A 190 -4.14 -13.45 -34.45
CA LEU A 190 -2.99 -12.98 -33.67
C LEU A 190 -2.42 -14.15 -32.88
N SER A 191 -1.13 -14.41 -33.05
CA SER A 191 -0.43 -15.50 -32.37
C SER A 191 1.00 -15.12 -32.03
N ASP A 192 1.49 -15.58 -30.88
CA ASP A 192 2.88 -15.43 -30.47
C ASP A 192 3.25 -16.55 -29.48
N VAL A 193 4.55 -16.76 -29.23
CA VAL A 193 5.03 -17.73 -28.24
C VAL A 193 5.01 -17.08 -26.87
N ALA A 194 4.22 -17.63 -25.95
CA ALA A 194 4.16 -17.12 -24.59
C ALA A 194 5.49 -17.36 -23.86
N PRO A 195 6.10 -16.34 -23.23
CA PRO A 195 7.39 -16.50 -22.55
C PRO A 195 7.23 -17.33 -21.27
N LYS A 196 8.29 -18.03 -20.84
CA LYS A 196 8.28 -18.93 -19.66
C LYS A 196 7.79 -18.23 -18.38
N GLU A 197 8.02 -16.92 -18.30
CA GLU A 197 7.64 -16.04 -17.21
C GLU A 197 6.12 -15.97 -16.99
N THR A 198 5.33 -16.28 -18.02
CA THR A 198 3.87 -16.37 -17.92
C THR A 198 3.41 -17.49 -16.98
N MET A 199 4.28 -18.48 -16.71
CA MET A 199 3.99 -19.66 -15.88
C MET A 199 4.45 -19.55 -14.42
N LYS A 200 4.80 -18.35 -13.95
CA LYS A 200 5.26 -18.13 -12.56
C LYS A 200 4.17 -18.36 -11.50
N ARG A 201 2.90 -18.17 -11.83
CA ARG A 201 1.77 -18.42 -10.91
C ARG A 201 1.59 -19.93 -10.69
N ARG A 202 1.18 -20.35 -9.48
CA ARG A 202 0.82 -21.75 -9.17
C ARG A 202 -0.38 -22.21 -10.00
N ASP A 203 -0.63 -23.52 -10.01
CA ASP A 203 -1.74 -24.07 -10.78
C ASP A 203 -3.10 -23.67 -10.22
N GLY A 204 -4.08 -23.43 -11.09
CA GLY A 204 -5.38 -22.90 -10.68
C GLY A 204 -6.35 -22.65 -11.83
N ALA A 205 -7.52 -22.08 -11.51
CA ALA A 205 -8.62 -21.93 -12.46
C ALA A 205 -8.31 -21.00 -13.64
N HIS A 206 -7.53 -19.93 -13.42
CA HIS A 206 -7.10 -18.99 -14.47
C HIS A 206 -5.57 -18.83 -14.57
N SER A 207 -4.84 -19.62 -13.77
CA SER A 207 -3.38 -19.63 -13.66
C SER A 207 -2.79 -20.91 -14.27
N GLY A 208 -1.53 -21.26 -13.97
CA GLY A 208 -0.87 -22.40 -14.62
C GLY A 208 -1.65 -23.72 -14.52
N ASN A 209 -1.34 -24.67 -15.40
CA ASN A 209 -1.75 -26.06 -15.26
C ASN A 209 -0.75 -26.95 -16.03
N PRO A 210 -0.75 -28.28 -15.82
CA PRO A 210 0.23 -29.16 -16.46
C PRO A 210 0.25 -29.09 -17.99
N ALA A 211 -0.92 -28.94 -18.62
CA ALA A 211 -1.03 -28.86 -20.08
C ALA A 211 -0.41 -27.56 -20.62
N VAL A 212 -0.76 -26.42 -20.01
CA VAL A 212 -0.23 -25.12 -20.42
C VAL A 212 1.26 -25.01 -20.16
N ARG A 213 1.74 -25.51 -19.01
CA ARG A 213 3.17 -25.52 -18.70
C ARG A 213 3.96 -26.32 -19.73
N LYS A 214 3.43 -27.46 -20.15
CA LYS A 214 4.01 -28.26 -21.23
C LYS A 214 4.06 -27.46 -22.54
N SER A 215 2.94 -26.85 -22.93
CA SER A 215 2.81 -26.02 -24.13
C SER A 215 3.77 -24.82 -24.17
N VAL A 216 3.91 -24.09 -23.05
CA VAL A 216 4.85 -22.98 -22.94
C VAL A 216 6.31 -23.46 -22.96
N THR A 217 6.60 -24.61 -22.34
CA THR A 217 7.96 -25.18 -22.31
C THR A 217 8.40 -25.68 -23.68
N SER A 218 7.48 -26.26 -24.47
CA SER A 218 7.72 -26.68 -25.86
C SER A 218 7.80 -25.50 -26.84
N GLY A 219 7.51 -24.27 -26.39
CA GLY A 219 7.49 -23.08 -27.25
C GLY A 219 6.32 -23.10 -28.24
N GLU A 220 5.23 -23.79 -27.91
CA GLU A 220 4.04 -23.86 -28.76
C GLU A 220 3.45 -22.47 -28.97
N LEU A 221 3.06 -22.21 -30.22
CA LEU A 221 2.47 -20.96 -30.63
C LEU A 221 1.08 -20.81 -30.01
N GLN A 222 0.85 -19.69 -29.33
CA GLN A 222 -0.40 -19.40 -28.65
C GLN A 222 -1.28 -18.47 -29.47
N HIS A 223 -2.56 -18.81 -29.61
CA HIS A 223 -3.53 -18.04 -30.39
C HIS A 223 -4.38 -17.16 -29.47
N VAL A 224 -4.23 -15.83 -29.59
CA VAL A 224 -4.85 -14.84 -28.70
C VAL A 224 -5.95 -14.01 -29.40
N ALA A 225 -6.07 -14.17 -30.71
CA ALA A 225 -7.23 -13.74 -31.47
C ALA A 225 -7.47 -14.69 -32.65
N TRP A 226 -8.73 -15.00 -32.97
CA TRP A 226 -9.07 -15.95 -34.02
C TRP A 226 -10.41 -15.62 -34.68
N ALA A 227 -10.51 -15.91 -35.97
CA ALA A 227 -11.73 -15.84 -36.75
C ALA A 227 -12.36 -17.22 -36.88
N PHE A 228 -13.68 -17.27 -37.00
CA PHE A 228 -14.42 -18.51 -37.16
C PHE A 228 -15.51 -18.37 -38.22
N GLU A 229 -15.52 -19.27 -39.20
CA GLU A 229 -16.58 -19.36 -40.21
C GLU A 229 -17.47 -20.57 -39.91
N ARG A 230 -18.76 -20.30 -39.68
CA ARG A 230 -19.73 -21.32 -39.35
C ARG A 230 -20.28 -21.96 -40.62
N PRO A 231 -20.68 -23.25 -40.58
CA PRO A 231 -21.29 -23.92 -41.72
C PRO A 231 -22.53 -23.22 -42.29
N ASN A 232 -23.28 -22.48 -41.46
CA ASN A 232 -24.45 -21.70 -41.90
C ASN A 232 -24.11 -20.32 -42.49
N GLY A 233 -22.83 -20.05 -42.81
CA GLY A 233 -22.36 -18.77 -43.33
C GLY A 233 -22.26 -17.65 -42.29
N GLY A 234 -22.57 -17.93 -41.03
CA GLY A 234 -22.34 -17.01 -39.93
C GLY A 234 -20.85 -16.88 -39.58
N ARG A 235 -20.44 -15.74 -39.03
CA ARG A 235 -19.03 -15.45 -38.70
C ARG A 235 -18.85 -15.16 -37.22
N GLY A 236 -17.70 -15.54 -36.67
CA GLY A 236 -17.38 -15.34 -35.27
C GLY A 236 -15.93 -14.89 -35.04
N PHE A 237 -15.67 -14.19 -33.95
CA PHE A 237 -14.32 -13.74 -33.61
C PHE A 237 -14.12 -13.67 -32.10
N GLY A 238 -13.04 -14.26 -31.61
CA GLY A 238 -12.59 -14.10 -30.22
C GLY A 238 -11.31 -13.29 -30.16
N PHE A 239 -11.24 -12.36 -29.20
CA PHE A 239 -10.08 -11.50 -28.99
C PHE A 239 -9.80 -11.36 -27.49
N THR A 240 -8.64 -11.82 -27.02
CA THR A 240 -8.36 -11.87 -25.58
C THR A 240 -7.75 -10.57 -25.03
N GLY A 241 -7.33 -9.65 -25.90
CA GLY A 241 -6.79 -8.34 -25.51
C GLY A 241 -7.89 -7.35 -25.10
N GLY A 242 -7.47 -6.23 -24.51
CA GLY A 242 -8.37 -5.19 -24.01
C GLY A 242 -8.46 -5.13 -22.49
N HIS A 243 -7.53 -5.74 -21.76
CA HIS A 243 -7.39 -5.46 -20.33
C HIS A 243 -6.98 -4.00 -20.14
N ASN A 244 -5.90 -3.60 -20.80
CA ASN A 244 -5.34 -2.25 -20.77
C ASN A 244 -6.00 -1.37 -21.83
N HIS A 245 -6.85 -0.43 -21.39
CA HIS A 245 -7.61 0.45 -22.28
C HIS A 245 -6.72 1.31 -23.20
N LEU A 246 -5.52 1.65 -22.76
CA LEU A 246 -4.62 2.50 -23.56
C LEU A 246 -4.08 1.79 -24.81
N ASN A 247 -4.17 0.45 -24.88
CA ASN A 247 -3.78 -0.29 -26.09
C ASN A 247 -4.67 0.05 -27.30
N TRP A 248 -5.88 0.58 -27.09
CA TRP A 248 -6.70 1.11 -28.18
C TRP A 248 -6.04 2.30 -28.91
N GLY A 249 -5.04 2.94 -28.30
CA GLY A 249 -4.23 3.97 -28.95
C GLY A 249 -3.29 3.43 -30.04
N GLU A 250 -2.90 2.15 -29.97
CA GLU A 250 -2.10 1.52 -31.02
C GLU A 250 -3.02 1.18 -32.21
N ASP A 251 -2.66 1.68 -33.41
CA ASP A 251 -3.52 1.63 -34.58
C ASP A 251 -3.82 0.21 -35.04
N ASN A 252 -2.83 -0.69 -35.03
CA ASN A 252 -2.97 -2.06 -35.52
C ASN A 252 -3.75 -2.95 -34.55
N PHE A 253 -3.60 -2.75 -33.24
CA PHE A 253 -4.40 -3.37 -32.19
C PHE A 253 -5.87 -3.02 -32.37
N ARG A 254 -6.19 -1.73 -32.50
CA ARG A 254 -7.56 -1.25 -32.72
C ARG A 254 -8.11 -1.68 -34.08
N LYS A 255 -7.34 -1.54 -35.15
CA LYS A 255 -7.75 -1.88 -36.53
C LYS A 255 -8.05 -3.36 -36.70
N THR A 256 -7.32 -4.24 -36.01
CA THR A 256 -7.63 -5.68 -35.99
C THR A 256 -9.06 -5.92 -35.52
N VAL A 257 -9.48 -5.28 -34.42
CA VAL A 257 -10.83 -5.44 -33.86
C VAL A 257 -11.89 -4.74 -34.73
N LEU A 258 -11.60 -3.55 -35.27
CA LEU A 258 -12.53 -2.86 -36.18
C LEU A 258 -12.79 -3.66 -37.47
N ASN A 259 -11.74 -4.21 -38.07
CA ASN A 259 -11.84 -5.09 -39.23
C ASN A 259 -12.63 -6.35 -38.88
N ALA A 260 -12.40 -6.94 -37.69
CA ALA A 260 -13.17 -8.08 -37.22
C ALA A 260 -14.66 -7.77 -37.08
N ILE A 261 -15.03 -6.60 -36.53
CA ILE A 261 -16.44 -6.19 -36.40
C ILE A 261 -17.13 -6.08 -37.78
N VAL A 262 -16.48 -5.43 -38.76
CA VAL A 262 -17.00 -5.32 -40.13
C VAL A 262 -17.13 -6.70 -40.77
N TRP A 263 -16.11 -7.55 -40.58
CA TRP A 263 -16.09 -8.90 -41.15
C TRP A 263 -17.17 -9.82 -40.55
N VAL A 264 -17.38 -9.82 -39.22
CA VAL A 264 -18.42 -10.64 -38.58
C VAL A 264 -19.83 -10.16 -38.94
N ALA A 265 -20.00 -8.86 -39.21
CA ALA A 265 -21.24 -8.29 -39.77
C ALA A 265 -21.46 -8.64 -41.25
N LYS A 266 -20.56 -9.43 -41.86
CA LYS A 266 -20.59 -9.87 -43.26
C LYS A 266 -20.48 -8.72 -44.26
N ALA A 267 -19.91 -7.58 -43.85
CA ALA A 267 -19.51 -6.51 -44.76
C ALA A 267 -18.07 -6.74 -45.28
N GLU A 268 -17.74 -6.15 -46.42
CA GLU A 268 -16.40 -6.21 -47.00
C GLU A 268 -15.44 -5.30 -46.20
N VAL A 269 -14.36 -5.89 -45.67
CA VAL A 269 -13.32 -5.10 -44.99
C VAL A 269 -12.55 -4.30 -46.04
N PRO A 270 -12.33 -2.98 -45.85
CA PRO A 270 -11.56 -2.20 -46.80
C PRO A 270 -10.12 -2.71 -46.96
N LYS A 271 -9.55 -2.63 -48.18
CA LYS A 271 -8.17 -3.09 -48.48
C LYS A 271 -7.09 -2.51 -47.56
N GLY A 272 -7.28 -1.26 -47.09
CA GLY A 272 -6.40 -0.59 -46.13
C GLY A 272 -6.76 -0.80 -44.66
N GLY A 273 -7.73 -1.67 -44.36
CA GLY A 273 -8.44 -1.78 -43.10
C GLY A 273 -9.42 -0.63 -42.86
N VAL A 274 -10.26 -0.75 -41.83
CA VAL A 274 -11.16 0.32 -41.40
C VAL A 274 -10.32 1.54 -41.00
N PRO A 275 -10.45 2.69 -41.71
CA PRO A 275 -9.76 3.91 -41.34
C PRO A 275 -10.22 4.34 -39.95
N SER A 276 -9.30 4.59 -39.03
CA SER A 276 -9.65 5.15 -37.73
C SER A 276 -8.56 6.10 -37.28
N LYS A 277 -8.95 7.28 -36.81
CA LYS A 277 -8.04 8.27 -36.25
C LYS A 277 -8.48 8.53 -34.82
N LEU A 278 -7.60 8.24 -33.88
CA LEU A 278 -7.78 8.63 -32.48
C LEU A 278 -6.82 9.75 -32.14
N VAL A 279 -7.33 10.71 -31.37
CA VAL A 279 -6.50 11.64 -30.61
C VAL A 279 -6.55 11.23 -29.14
N GLU A 280 -5.57 11.65 -28.34
CA GLU A 280 -5.46 11.18 -26.96
C GLU A 280 -6.71 11.47 -26.13
N LYS A 281 -7.40 12.60 -26.34
CA LYS A 281 -8.67 12.90 -25.66
C LYS A 281 -9.72 11.79 -25.84
N ASP A 282 -9.68 11.05 -26.95
CA ASP A 282 -10.62 9.96 -27.22
C ASP A 282 -10.36 8.74 -26.34
N LEU A 283 -9.10 8.48 -25.96
CA LEU A 283 -8.70 7.37 -25.07
C LEU A 283 -9.10 7.60 -23.60
N TYR A 284 -9.45 8.84 -23.25
CA TYR A 284 -9.90 9.22 -21.91
C TYR A 284 -11.38 9.64 -21.91
N ALA A 285 -12.03 9.63 -23.07
CA ALA A 285 -13.45 9.88 -23.19
C ALA A 285 -14.23 8.65 -22.73
N ASN A 286 -15.35 8.87 -22.02
CA ASN A 286 -16.29 7.82 -21.63
C ASN A 286 -15.73 6.71 -20.73
N LEU A 287 -14.59 6.92 -20.07
CA LEU A 287 -14.08 6.04 -19.02
C LEU A 287 -15.20 5.66 -18.04
N ASP A 288 -15.23 4.39 -17.65
CA ASP A 288 -16.11 3.87 -16.61
C ASP A 288 -15.92 4.66 -15.33
N ASN A 289 -17.00 4.84 -14.57
CA ASN A 289 -16.98 5.65 -13.36
C ASN A 289 -16.36 4.89 -12.17
N LYS A 290 -15.05 4.67 -12.22
CA LYS A 290 -14.27 3.87 -11.26
C LYS A 290 -13.54 4.73 -10.21
N GLY A 291 -14.07 5.92 -9.89
CA GLY A 291 -13.47 6.86 -8.95
C GLY A 291 -12.65 7.96 -9.65
N ARG A 292 -11.36 8.12 -9.29
CA ARG A 292 -10.51 9.22 -9.81
C ARG A 292 -10.36 9.10 -11.33
N LYS A 293 -10.92 10.06 -12.08
CA LYS A 293 -10.79 10.13 -13.55
C LYS A 293 -9.32 10.37 -13.96
N PRO A 294 -8.67 9.42 -14.66
CA PRO A 294 -7.38 9.67 -15.30
C PRO A 294 -7.52 10.82 -16.31
N LYS A 295 -6.57 11.76 -16.34
CA LYS A 295 -6.56 12.86 -17.32
C LYS A 295 -5.67 12.50 -18.52
N PRO A 296 -6.05 12.87 -19.76
CA PRO A 296 -5.16 12.76 -20.92
C PRO A 296 -3.86 13.54 -20.68
N ARG A 297 -2.72 13.01 -21.12
CA ARG A 297 -1.42 13.68 -20.98
C ARG A 297 -1.29 14.88 -21.91
N SER A 298 -2.07 14.97 -23.00
CA SER A 298 -2.14 16.16 -23.87
C SER A 298 -3.21 17.16 -23.43
N ASN A 299 -2.82 18.06 -22.54
CA ASN A 299 -3.13 19.48 -22.74
C ASN A 299 -2.00 20.06 -23.63
N PRO A 300 -2.20 21.16 -24.40
CA PRO A 300 -1.30 21.58 -25.47
C PRO A 300 0.12 21.65 -24.91
N GLY A 301 1.06 21.03 -25.63
CA GLY A 301 2.40 20.76 -25.12
C GLY A 301 2.99 21.98 -24.38
N PRO A 302 3.76 21.76 -23.30
CA PRO A 302 4.53 22.85 -22.72
C PRO A 302 5.28 23.56 -23.85
N LYS A 303 5.11 24.88 -23.90
CA LYS A 303 5.86 25.82 -24.73
C LYS A 303 7.37 25.46 -24.70
N PRO A 304 8.10 25.74 -25.79
CA PRO A 304 9.38 25.13 -26.15
C PRO A 304 10.34 24.99 -24.95
N SER A 305 10.75 23.76 -24.64
CA SER A 305 11.51 23.44 -23.43
C SER A 305 12.96 23.08 -23.73
N GLY A 306 13.81 24.12 -23.73
CA GLY A 306 15.26 23.95 -23.84
C GLY A 306 16.01 25.28 -23.91
N LYS A 307 15.67 26.28 -23.10
CA LYS A 307 16.58 27.43 -22.95
C LYS A 307 17.70 27.03 -21.99
N VAL A 308 18.92 26.92 -22.52
CA VAL A 308 20.13 26.92 -21.67
C VAL A 308 20.20 28.30 -21.00
N THR A 309 20.30 28.33 -19.67
CA THR A 309 20.50 29.57 -18.91
C THR A 309 21.85 29.52 -18.20
N GLY A 310 22.48 30.67 -17.95
CA GLY A 310 23.82 30.73 -17.38
C GLY A 310 24.87 31.19 -18.39
N PRO A 311 26.12 30.69 -18.34
CA PRO A 311 27.22 31.16 -19.18
C PRO A 311 26.90 30.94 -20.67
N LYS A 312 27.30 31.87 -21.54
CA LYS A 312 27.14 31.71 -22.99
C LYS A 312 28.00 30.54 -23.49
N PRO A 313 27.53 29.76 -24.47
CA PRO A 313 28.37 28.73 -25.08
C PRO A 313 29.60 29.38 -25.72
N VAL A 314 30.75 28.73 -25.58
CA VAL A 314 31.99 29.11 -26.28
C VAL A 314 31.98 28.66 -27.75
N ALA A 315 31.05 27.77 -28.12
CA ALA A 315 30.67 27.46 -29.49
C ALA A 315 29.28 26.84 -29.55
N GLU A 316 28.53 27.12 -30.61
CA GLU A 316 27.23 26.48 -30.90
C GLU A 316 27.09 26.16 -32.39
N SER A 317 26.38 25.08 -32.72
CA SER A 317 26.04 24.75 -34.10
C SER A 317 24.80 25.54 -34.55
N LYS A 318 24.58 25.63 -35.86
CA LYS A 318 23.24 25.89 -36.39
C LYS A 318 22.31 24.70 -36.06
N LEU A 319 21.01 24.89 -36.20
CA LEU A 319 20.03 23.81 -36.10
C LEU A 319 20.36 22.70 -37.12
N ILE A 320 20.55 21.48 -36.63
CA ILE A 320 20.84 20.30 -37.45
C ILE A 320 19.57 19.46 -37.60
N THR A 321 19.16 19.27 -38.85
CA THR A 321 18.07 18.39 -39.27
C THR A 321 18.58 17.41 -40.31
N LYS A 322 17.74 16.45 -40.72
CA LYS A 322 18.06 15.52 -41.82
C LYS A 322 18.41 16.24 -43.14
N ASN A 323 17.92 17.47 -43.34
CA ASN A 323 18.14 18.26 -44.56
C ASN A 323 19.39 19.15 -44.51
N THR A 324 19.84 19.56 -43.32
CA THR A 324 21.02 20.44 -43.19
C THR A 324 22.33 19.65 -43.15
N GLY A 325 22.28 18.37 -42.75
CA GLY A 325 23.45 17.49 -42.67
C GLY A 325 24.40 17.80 -41.49
N PRO A 326 25.49 17.02 -41.33
CA PRO A 326 26.49 17.24 -40.28
C PRO A 326 27.18 18.60 -40.41
N ALA A 327 27.65 19.14 -39.29
CA ALA A 327 28.40 20.39 -39.22
C ALA A 327 29.72 20.22 -38.46
N LYS A 328 30.72 21.06 -38.77
CA LYS A 328 31.92 21.17 -37.93
C LYS A 328 31.66 22.18 -36.81
N LEU A 329 32.07 21.83 -35.59
CA LEU A 329 31.97 22.69 -34.42
C LEU A 329 33.35 22.84 -33.78
N GLU A 330 33.77 24.08 -33.57
CA GLU A 330 35.06 24.44 -32.98
C GLU A 330 34.87 25.41 -31.82
N ALA A 331 35.53 25.16 -30.69
CA ALA A 331 35.46 26.00 -29.49
C ALA A 331 36.85 26.38 -28.99
N LYS A 332 37.02 27.63 -28.55
CA LYS A 332 38.23 28.08 -27.85
C LYS A 332 38.12 27.68 -26.37
N ILE A 333 39.11 26.96 -25.85
CA ILE A 333 39.09 26.37 -24.50
C ILE A 333 40.38 26.63 -23.71
N LYS A 334 41.18 27.62 -24.13
CA LYS A 334 42.37 28.06 -23.41
C LYS A 334 41.98 28.43 -21.96
N ASP A 335 42.76 27.95 -21.00
CA ASP A 335 42.58 28.12 -19.54
C ASP A 335 41.31 27.48 -18.94
N ALA A 336 40.54 26.72 -19.71
CA ALA A 336 39.33 26.06 -19.22
C ALA A 336 39.68 24.92 -18.24
N LYS A 337 39.02 24.87 -17.08
CA LYS A 337 39.19 23.74 -16.13
C LYS A 337 38.20 22.61 -16.40
N GLU A 338 37.09 22.92 -17.05
CA GLU A 338 36.03 21.97 -17.39
C GLU A 338 35.60 22.19 -18.85
N LEU A 339 35.08 21.12 -19.47
CA LEU A 339 34.49 21.15 -20.80
C LEU A 339 33.13 20.47 -20.76
N HIS A 340 32.09 21.16 -21.23
CA HIS A 340 30.73 20.65 -21.25
C HIS A 340 30.19 20.61 -22.67
N LEU A 341 29.84 19.42 -23.14
CA LEU A 341 29.19 19.16 -24.42
C LEU A 341 27.70 19.00 -24.20
N VAL A 342 26.90 19.83 -24.85
CA VAL A 342 25.43 19.86 -24.70
C VAL A 342 24.77 19.70 -26.06
N VAL A 343 23.76 18.85 -26.14
CA VAL A 343 22.86 18.80 -27.30
C VAL A 343 21.48 19.20 -26.83
N THR A 344 20.87 20.19 -27.46
CA THR A 344 19.49 20.61 -27.18
C THR A 344 18.53 20.16 -28.29
N ASP A 345 17.28 19.95 -27.92
CA ASP A 345 16.15 19.82 -28.85
C ASP A 345 16.09 21.04 -29.76
N GLY A 346 15.90 20.80 -31.04
CA GLY A 346 15.85 21.83 -32.07
C GLY A 346 14.51 22.58 -32.16
N GLY A 347 13.57 22.31 -31.25
CA GLY A 347 12.26 22.95 -31.18
C GLY A 347 11.12 22.09 -31.75
N ASN A 348 11.38 20.83 -32.08
CA ASN A 348 10.39 19.87 -32.56
C ASN A 348 9.86 18.92 -31.45
N GLY A 349 10.36 19.04 -30.22
CA GLY A 349 9.89 18.27 -29.06
C GLY A 349 10.52 16.88 -28.98
N TYR A 350 9.95 15.96 -28.19
CA TYR A 350 10.55 14.64 -27.94
C TYR A 350 10.50 13.73 -29.18
N SER A 351 11.46 13.88 -30.10
CA SER A 351 11.54 13.13 -31.34
C SER A 351 12.74 12.16 -31.34
N CYS A 352 13.04 11.56 -32.50
CA CYS A 352 14.16 10.62 -32.64
C CYS A 352 15.50 11.37 -32.77
N ASP A 353 15.75 12.32 -31.86
CA ASP A 353 16.88 13.27 -31.79
C ASP A 353 18.17 12.64 -31.29
N TRP A 354 18.56 11.54 -31.91
CA TRP A 354 19.82 10.87 -31.64
C TRP A 354 20.92 11.71 -32.28
N ALA A 355 22.00 11.94 -31.54
CA ALA A 355 23.00 12.94 -31.86
C ALA A 355 24.39 12.40 -31.57
N ASP A 356 25.32 12.68 -32.46
CA ASP A 356 26.70 12.20 -32.37
C ASP A 356 27.68 13.38 -32.33
N TRP A 357 28.59 13.34 -31.36
CA TRP A 357 29.85 14.07 -31.38
C TRP A 357 30.89 13.20 -32.08
N ALA A 358 31.02 13.33 -33.40
CA ALA A 358 31.95 12.56 -34.21
C ALA A 358 33.37 13.13 -34.13
N GLN A 359 34.33 12.25 -33.87
CA GLN A 359 35.77 12.53 -33.75
C GLN A 359 36.08 13.79 -32.89
N PRO A 360 35.61 13.85 -31.63
CA PRO A 360 35.86 15.02 -30.78
C PRO A 360 37.33 15.04 -30.34
N MET A 361 38.02 16.15 -30.63
CA MET A 361 39.45 16.34 -30.42
C MET A 361 39.72 17.60 -29.58
N LEU A 362 40.75 17.51 -28.74
CA LEU A 362 41.38 18.63 -28.03
C LEU A 362 42.74 18.93 -28.69
N ILE A 363 43.01 20.20 -28.99
CA ILE A 363 44.25 20.65 -29.65
C ILE A 363 44.98 21.60 -28.71
N ASP A 364 46.26 21.36 -28.47
CA ASP A 364 47.13 22.20 -27.64
C ASP A 364 47.85 23.32 -28.41
N GLU A 365 48.61 24.15 -27.69
CA GLU A 365 49.38 25.27 -28.27
C GLU A 365 50.42 24.83 -29.31
N ALA A 366 50.92 23.60 -29.24
CA ALA A 366 51.86 23.04 -30.21
C ALA A 366 51.16 22.38 -31.41
N GLY A 367 49.82 22.35 -31.43
CA GLY A 367 49.02 21.70 -32.47
C GLY A 367 48.86 20.19 -32.28
N THR A 368 49.28 19.63 -31.14
CA THR A 368 49.09 18.20 -30.83
C THR A 368 47.62 17.91 -30.55
N GLN A 369 47.09 16.87 -31.17
CA GLN A 369 45.68 16.48 -31.07
C GLN A 369 45.51 15.31 -30.08
N THR A 370 44.60 15.46 -29.14
CA THR A 370 44.19 14.43 -28.18
C THR A 370 42.72 14.09 -28.39
N LYS A 371 42.39 12.80 -28.49
CA LYS A 371 40.98 12.35 -28.58
C LYS A 371 40.26 12.69 -27.27
N LEU A 372 39.13 13.40 -27.33
CA LEU A 372 38.35 13.64 -26.12
C LEU A 372 37.81 12.32 -25.52
N THR A 373 37.58 11.32 -26.35
CA THR A 373 37.16 9.97 -25.93
C THR A 373 38.22 9.19 -25.17
N SER A 374 39.50 9.61 -25.18
CA SER A 374 40.54 9.02 -24.31
C SER A 374 40.50 9.60 -22.90
N LEU A 375 39.72 10.65 -22.66
CA LEU A 375 39.45 11.17 -21.31
C LEU A 375 38.16 10.56 -20.76
N LYS A 376 38.14 10.28 -19.46
CA LYS A 376 36.92 9.89 -18.76
C LYS A 376 36.11 11.15 -18.43
N TRP A 377 34.85 11.21 -18.87
CA TRP A 377 33.96 12.29 -18.45
C TRP A 377 33.69 12.22 -16.94
N LYS A 378 33.46 13.39 -16.33
CA LYS A 378 33.01 13.56 -14.94
C LYS A 378 31.56 13.11 -14.77
N SER A 379 30.71 13.44 -15.74
CA SER A 379 29.29 13.05 -15.77
C SER A 379 28.74 13.11 -17.19
N ALA A 380 27.79 12.24 -17.53
CA ALA A 380 27.11 12.26 -18.81
C ALA A 380 25.61 11.96 -18.63
N THR A 381 24.77 12.74 -19.29
CA THR A 381 23.31 12.61 -19.25
C THR A 381 22.73 12.80 -20.65
N SER A 382 21.65 12.09 -20.97
CA SER A 382 20.92 12.21 -22.23
C SER A 382 19.41 12.15 -21.98
N GLY A 383 18.62 12.73 -22.88
CA GLY A 383 17.16 12.77 -22.76
C GLY A 383 16.52 11.39 -22.93
N PHE A 384 17.17 10.54 -23.72
CA PHE A 384 16.83 9.14 -23.97
C PHE A 384 18.10 8.31 -24.17
N GLY A 385 18.00 7.00 -23.99
CA GLY A 385 19.14 6.10 -24.12
C GLY A 385 20.26 6.39 -23.11
N VAL A 386 21.48 5.97 -23.43
CA VAL A 386 22.67 6.23 -22.61
C VAL A 386 23.72 6.90 -23.48
N VAL A 387 24.47 7.86 -22.93
CA VAL A 387 25.66 8.41 -23.59
C VAL A 387 26.72 7.32 -23.73
N GLN A 388 27.16 7.04 -24.94
CA GLN A 388 28.09 5.94 -25.21
C GLN A 388 29.31 6.41 -25.99
N LEU A 389 30.46 5.81 -25.68
CA LEU A 389 31.68 5.94 -26.46
C LEU A 389 31.63 4.97 -27.64
N ASP A 390 31.96 5.48 -28.83
CA ASP A 390 32.09 4.75 -30.09
C ASP A 390 30.83 3.97 -30.53
N LYS A 391 29.70 4.28 -29.88
CA LYS A 391 28.37 3.74 -30.16
C LYS A 391 27.35 4.85 -30.01
N ASN A 392 26.28 4.77 -30.80
CA ASN A 392 25.13 5.65 -30.64
C ASN A 392 24.38 5.35 -29.33
N CYS A 393 23.41 6.20 -28.96
CA CYS A 393 22.72 6.07 -27.69
C CYS A 393 21.90 4.77 -27.52
N GLY A 394 21.69 4.02 -28.62
CA GLY A 394 21.08 2.68 -28.64
C GLY A 394 22.07 1.52 -28.70
N GLY A 395 23.39 1.76 -28.61
CA GLY A 395 24.43 0.73 -28.55
C GLY A 395 24.89 0.16 -29.89
N LYS A 396 24.54 0.80 -31.01
CA LYS A 396 25.00 0.45 -32.36
C LYS A 396 26.17 1.34 -32.80
N PRO A 397 26.94 0.99 -33.86
CA PRO A 397 28.00 1.86 -34.38
C PRO A 397 27.49 3.25 -34.75
N LEU A 398 28.28 4.28 -34.45
CA LEU A 398 28.00 5.69 -34.76
C LEU A 398 27.92 5.90 -36.27
N ARG A 399 26.84 6.54 -36.74
CA ARG A 399 26.66 6.84 -38.18
C ARG A 399 25.97 8.17 -38.36
N ILE A 400 26.58 9.06 -39.15
CA ILE A 400 25.97 10.35 -39.51
C ILE A 400 25.81 10.42 -41.03
N ALA A 401 24.60 10.79 -41.48
CA ALA A 401 24.27 10.91 -42.90
C ALA A 401 24.64 9.67 -43.74
N GLY A 402 24.47 8.48 -43.16
CA GLY A 402 24.73 7.19 -43.77
C GLY A 402 26.18 6.70 -43.67
N LYS A 403 27.13 7.56 -43.27
CA LYS A 403 28.56 7.24 -43.16
C LYS A 403 28.94 6.82 -41.74
N SER A 404 29.80 5.81 -41.62
CA SER A 404 30.34 5.37 -40.33
C SER A 404 31.26 6.43 -39.73
N VAL A 405 31.15 6.63 -38.43
CA VAL A 405 32.04 7.46 -37.63
C VAL A 405 33.04 6.55 -36.93
N GLU A 406 34.33 6.82 -37.10
CA GLU A 406 35.42 5.97 -36.60
C GLU A 406 35.45 5.89 -35.06
N PHE A 407 35.29 7.03 -34.40
CA PHE A 407 35.20 7.15 -32.95
C PHE A 407 34.42 8.41 -32.58
N GLY A 408 33.79 8.43 -31.41
CA GLY A 408 32.98 9.56 -30.99
C GLY A 408 32.12 9.29 -29.78
N ILE A 409 31.15 10.18 -29.55
CA ILE A 409 30.23 10.08 -28.42
C ILE A 409 28.80 10.18 -28.94
N GLY A 410 28.03 9.10 -28.78
CA GLY A 410 26.63 9.04 -29.17
C GLY A 410 25.70 9.38 -28.00
N THR A 411 24.67 10.18 -28.25
CA THR A 411 23.73 10.70 -27.25
C THR A 411 22.34 10.95 -27.83
N HIS A 412 21.42 11.47 -27.02
CA HIS A 412 20.09 11.94 -27.42
C HIS A 412 19.79 13.31 -26.78
N ALA A 413 19.16 14.22 -27.53
CA ALA A 413 18.83 15.56 -27.04
C ALA A 413 17.59 15.56 -26.11
N ASN A 414 17.57 16.25 -24.97
CA ASN A 414 18.61 17.11 -24.41
C ASN A 414 19.70 16.29 -23.70
N SER A 415 20.99 16.61 -23.91
CA SER A 415 22.12 15.96 -23.23
C SER A 415 23.11 16.95 -22.64
N LEU A 416 23.84 16.51 -21.61
CA LEU A 416 24.99 17.19 -21.01
C LEU A 416 26.07 16.16 -20.68
N ILE A 417 27.25 16.34 -21.27
CA ILE A 417 28.46 15.53 -21.01
C ILE A 417 29.53 16.48 -20.51
N SER A 418 30.02 16.25 -19.30
CA SER A 418 30.95 17.15 -18.60
C SER A 418 32.28 16.46 -18.35
N TYR A 419 33.38 17.12 -18.68
CA TYR A 419 34.75 16.68 -18.45
C TYR A 419 35.45 17.64 -17.50
N THR A 420 36.25 17.10 -16.58
CA THR A 420 37.31 17.86 -15.91
C THR A 420 38.54 17.75 -16.79
N LEU A 421 39.13 18.87 -17.20
CA LEU A 421 40.36 18.86 -17.98
C LEU A 421 41.58 18.71 -17.03
N PRO A 422 42.67 18.05 -17.45
CA PRO A 422 43.85 17.83 -16.59
C PRO A 422 44.46 19.15 -16.08
N LYS A 423 44.83 19.25 -14.80
CA LYS A 423 45.21 20.53 -14.16
C LYS A 423 46.31 21.33 -14.89
N ASP A 424 47.22 20.66 -15.59
CA ASP A 424 48.36 21.27 -16.30
C ASP A 424 48.28 21.14 -17.84
N HIS A 425 47.07 20.96 -18.40
CA HIS A 425 46.92 20.80 -19.84
C HIS A 425 47.25 22.09 -20.62
N LYS A 426 47.71 21.95 -21.86
CA LYS A 426 47.93 23.06 -22.80
C LYS A 426 46.85 23.20 -23.88
N PHE A 427 45.69 22.55 -23.72
CA PHE A 427 44.60 22.61 -24.69
C PHE A 427 44.09 24.04 -24.90
N VAL A 428 44.02 24.47 -26.16
CA VAL A 428 43.51 25.78 -26.57
C VAL A 428 42.25 25.68 -27.44
N LYS A 429 42.01 24.53 -28.07
CA LYS A 429 40.89 24.35 -29.01
C LYS A 429 40.22 22.98 -28.85
N PHE A 430 38.89 22.95 -28.93
CA PHE A 430 38.09 21.75 -29.11
C PHE A 430 37.52 21.74 -30.54
N VAL A 431 37.53 20.58 -31.20
CA VAL A 431 36.99 20.39 -32.56
C VAL A 431 36.21 19.09 -32.63
N SER A 432 35.02 19.10 -33.23
CA SER A 432 34.24 17.89 -33.52
C SER A 432 33.37 18.08 -34.77
N THR A 433 33.09 17.00 -35.49
CA THR A 433 31.95 16.97 -36.42
C THR A 433 30.72 16.57 -35.63
N VAL A 434 29.63 17.31 -35.75
CA VAL A 434 28.39 17.07 -35.01
C VAL A 434 27.24 16.78 -35.97
N GLY A 435 26.34 15.89 -35.62
CA GLY A 435 25.21 15.56 -36.48
C GLY A 435 24.18 14.62 -35.87
N LEU A 436 23.07 14.43 -36.58
CA LEU A 436 22.07 13.43 -36.21
C LEU A 436 22.58 12.02 -36.51
N ASP A 437 22.44 11.13 -35.52
CA ASP A 437 22.78 9.72 -35.69
C ASP A 437 21.69 8.99 -36.49
N ASN A 438 22.13 8.12 -37.39
CA ASN A 438 21.24 7.32 -38.24
C ASN A 438 20.33 6.40 -37.42
N GLY A 439 20.75 5.96 -36.24
CA GLY A 439 19.91 5.23 -35.30
C GLY A 439 18.65 5.99 -34.89
N GLY A 440 18.69 7.34 -34.90
CA GLY A 440 17.50 8.18 -34.76
C GLY A 440 16.81 8.48 -36.10
N THR A 441 17.56 8.92 -37.11
CA THR A 441 16.96 9.40 -38.38
C THR A 441 16.35 8.29 -39.24
N ASP A 442 16.68 7.02 -38.97
CA ASP A 442 16.18 5.86 -39.70
C ASP A 442 14.87 5.29 -39.09
N GLN A 443 14.38 5.87 -37.97
CA GLN A 443 13.16 5.44 -37.28
C GLN A 443 11.85 5.94 -37.93
N GLY A 444 11.83 6.11 -39.25
CA GLY A 444 10.62 6.49 -40.00
C GLY A 444 10.14 7.91 -39.68
N ALA A 445 8.86 8.06 -39.35
CA ALA A 445 8.22 9.39 -39.21
C ALA A 445 8.85 10.27 -38.12
N CYS A 446 9.26 9.70 -36.98
CA CYS A 446 9.95 10.46 -35.93
C CYS A 446 11.36 10.87 -36.36
N GLY A 447 12.09 10.00 -37.08
CA GLY A 447 13.43 10.29 -37.58
C GLY A 447 13.46 11.30 -38.72
N ASN A 448 12.34 11.45 -39.45
CA ASN A 448 12.20 12.44 -40.52
C ASN A 448 12.00 13.86 -40.00
N VAL A 449 11.58 14.03 -38.75
CA VAL A 449 11.37 15.34 -38.14
C VAL A 449 12.47 15.71 -37.15
N SER A 450 13.45 14.84 -36.87
CA SER A 450 14.52 15.07 -35.89
C SER A 450 15.26 16.39 -36.11
N SER A 451 15.49 17.12 -35.03
CA SER A 451 16.18 18.40 -35.03
C SER A 451 16.94 18.62 -33.73
N VAL A 452 18.22 18.96 -33.82
CA VAL A 452 19.10 19.16 -32.66
C VAL A 452 20.01 20.36 -32.83
N GLN A 453 20.51 20.92 -31.73
CA GLN A 453 21.55 21.93 -31.72
C GLN A 453 22.65 21.57 -30.73
N PHE A 454 23.91 21.72 -31.12
CA PHE A 454 25.07 21.36 -30.31
C PHE A 454 25.68 22.62 -29.70
N HIS A 455 26.12 22.53 -28.46
CA HIS A 455 26.68 23.62 -27.68
C HIS A 455 27.90 23.14 -26.89
N VAL A 456 28.91 23.99 -26.79
CA VAL A 456 30.12 23.73 -26.00
C VAL A 456 30.27 24.84 -24.96
N PHE A 457 30.51 24.46 -23.70
CA PHE A 457 30.76 25.41 -22.60
C PHE A 457 32.06 25.06 -21.87
N THR A 458 32.70 26.07 -21.31
CA THR A 458 33.88 25.92 -20.42
C THR A 458 33.56 26.20 -18.94
N GLN A 459 32.28 26.45 -18.66
CA GLN A 459 31.69 26.57 -17.34
C GLN A 459 30.35 25.83 -17.34
N GLN A 460 29.97 25.22 -16.21
CA GLN A 460 28.79 24.37 -16.16
C GLN A 460 27.50 25.17 -16.49
N PRO A 461 26.78 24.82 -17.57
CA PRO A 461 25.52 25.49 -17.92
C PRO A 461 24.39 25.10 -16.96
N LYS A 462 23.46 26.03 -16.67
CA LYS A 462 22.27 25.75 -15.84
C LYS A 462 21.07 25.43 -16.74
N PHE A 463 20.58 24.20 -16.64
CA PHE A 463 19.30 23.82 -17.25
C PHE A 463 18.16 24.23 -16.31
N THR A 464 17.24 25.10 -16.74
CA THR A 464 15.97 25.28 -16.04
C THR A 464 15.13 24.01 -16.23
N LYS A 465 15.12 23.14 -15.22
CA LYS A 465 14.17 22.03 -15.10
C LYS A 465 12.80 22.63 -14.78
N VAL A 466 11.93 22.77 -15.78
CA VAL A 466 10.49 22.92 -15.50
C VAL A 466 9.92 21.52 -15.34
N THR A 467 9.41 21.26 -14.15
CA THR A 467 8.76 20.03 -13.69
C THR A 467 7.70 19.55 -14.68
N SER A 468 8.02 18.50 -15.44
CA SER A 468 7.04 17.67 -16.13
C SER A 468 6.36 16.76 -15.09
N GLY A 469 5.10 17.05 -14.77
CA GLY A 469 4.29 16.18 -13.94
C GLY A 469 4.11 14.81 -14.58
N GLY A 470 4.46 13.76 -13.83
CA GLY A 470 3.98 12.40 -14.07
C GLY A 470 4.98 11.43 -14.71
N GLY A 471 6.04 11.09 -13.97
CA GLY A 471 6.94 9.98 -14.27
C GLY A 471 8.38 10.33 -13.92
N GLN A 472 8.80 10.07 -12.68
CA GLN A 472 10.22 10.20 -12.31
C GLN A 472 11.04 9.28 -13.22
N SER A 473 11.88 9.89 -14.07
CA SER A 473 13.13 9.26 -14.50
C SER A 473 13.88 8.83 -13.24
N VAL A 474 14.47 7.63 -13.27
CA VAL A 474 15.41 7.15 -12.26
C VAL A 474 16.65 8.07 -12.30
N GLY A 475 16.57 9.21 -11.62
CA GLY A 475 17.75 9.97 -11.20
C GLY A 475 18.46 9.18 -10.11
N GLU A 476 19.77 9.36 -9.99
CA GLU A 476 20.52 8.87 -8.83
C GLU A 476 19.78 9.30 -7.55
N ARG A 477 19.28 8.34 -6.77
CA ARG A 477 18.52 8.59 -5.53
C ARG A 477 19.50 8.85 -4.41
N LYS A 478 20.23 9.96 -4.45
CA LYS A 478 21.22 10.25 -3.43
C LYS A 478 20.54 10.49 -2.08
N PRO A 479 21.17 10.13 -0.95
CA PRO A 479 20.61 10.39 0.38
C PRO A 479 20.28 11.86 0.64
N GLU A 480 21.09 12.78 0.10
CA GLU A 480 20.93 14.22 0.31
C GLU A 480 19.64 14.75 -0.36
N ASP A 481 19.28 14.19 -1.52
CA ASP A 481 18.07 14.56 -2.26
C ASP A 481 16.79 14.16 -1.50
N ALA A 482 16.87 13.21 -0.56
CA ALA A 482 15.73 12.76 0.23
C ALA A 482 15.09 13.90 1.01
N LEU A 483 15.93 14.75 1.60
CA LEU A 483 15.49 15.87 2.45
C LEU A 483 14.70 16.88 1.64
N GLU A 484 15.15 17.19 0.43
CA GLU A 484 14.47 18.09 -0.49
C GLU A 484 13.14 17.52 -1.01
N ASN A 485 12.88 16.23 -0.87
CA ASN A 485 11.66 15.59 -1.36
C ASN A 485 10.67 15.23 -0.24
N LEU A 486 10.92 15.66 0.99
CA LEU A 486 9.98 15.54 2.11
C LEU A 486 9.30 16.88 2.39
N ASP A 487 7.97 16.89 2.39
CA ASP A 487 7.20 17.99 2.98
C ASP A 487 7.28 17.85 4.51
N VAL A 488 7.91 18.83 5.17
CA VAL A 488 8.08 18.85 6.63
C VAL A 488 7.11 19.84 7.24
N HIS A 489 6.55 19.51 8.41
CA HIS A 489 5.74 20.45 9.19
C HIS A 489 6.49 21.78 9.40
N GLU A 490 5.82 22.92 9.24
CA GLU A 490 6.44 24.25 9.15
C GLU A 490 7.35 24.66 10.34
N ALA A 491 7.01 24.16 11.53
CA ALA A 491 7.75 24.41 12.78
C ALA A 491 8.94 23.46 12.99
N LEU A 492 9.11 22.47 12.12
CA LEU A 492 10.14 21.43 12.23
C LEU A 492 11.15 21.54 11.10
N GLN A 493 12.30 20.91 11.30
CA GLN A 493 13.28 20.60 10.26
C GLN A 493 13.58 19.09 10.29
N VAL A 494 14.09 18.59 9.17
CA VAL A 494 14.55 17.22 9.04
C VAL A 494 16.00 17.22 8.57
N GLU A 495 16.81 16.37 9.17
CA GLU A 495 18.22 16.18 8.86
C GLU A 495 18.48 14.69 8.63
N LEU A 496 19.44 14.36 7.76
CA LEU A 496 19.82 12.97 7.53
C LEU A 496 20.76 12.52 8.65
N PHE A 497 20.34 11.53 9.44
CA PHE A 497 21.16 10.96 10.51
C PHE A 497 22.09 9.87 9.96
N ALA A 498 21.56 8.93 9.17
CA ALA A 498 22.33 7.89 8.51
C ALA A 498 21.66 7.45 7.21
N ALA A 499 22.44 6.91 6.26
CA ALA A 499 21.93 6.38 5.00
C ALA A 499 22.86 5.30 4.42
N GLU A 500 22.49 4.73 3.28
CA GLU A 500 23.38 3.89 2.49
C GLU A 500 24.75 4.56 2.21
N PRO A 501 25.88 3.82 2.26
CA PRO A 501 26.01 2.38 2.52
C PRO A 501 26.13 2.00 4.02
N MET A 502 26.01 2.95 4.95
CA MET A 502 26.15 2.67 6.38
C MET A 502 25.08 1.68 6.88
N MET A 503 23.87 1.78 6.35
CA MET A 503 22.73 0.96 6.71
C MET A 503 21.79 0.83 5.51
N LEU A 504 21.15 -0.33 5.41
CA LEU A 504 20.13 -0.66 4.41
C LEU A 504 18.79 -0.95 5.11
N SER A 505 17.69 -0.95 4.35
CA SER A 505 16.35 -1.49 4.71
C SER A 505 16.05 -1.61 6.22
N PRO A 506 15.95 -0.49 6.97
CA PRO A 506 15.69 -0.52 8.41
C PRO A 506 14.24 -0.89 8.69
N ALA A 507 13.99 -2.05 9.26
CA ALA A 507 12.65 -2.55 9.55
C ALA A 507 12.06 -2.01 10.86
N ASN A 508 12.91 -1.83 11.87
CA ASN A 508 12.57 -1.35 13.21
C ASN A 508 13.82 -0.73 13.85
N ILE A 509 13.62 0.23 14.77
CA ILE A 509 14.71 0.84 15.52
C ILE A 509 14.42 0.92 17.03
N ASP A 510 15.48 1.05 17.82
CA ASP A 510 15.42 1.55 19.19
C ASP A 510 16.56 2.55 19.42
N ILE A 511 16.46 3.39 20.46
CA ILE A 511 17.49 4.37 20.80
C ILE A 511 17.87 4.18 22.26
N ASP A 512 19.13 3.80 22.49
CA ASP A 512 19.60 3.52 23.84
C ASP A 512 19.86 4.80 24.65
N HIS A 513 20.12 4.62 25.94
CA HIS A 513 20.39 5.72 26.87
C HIS A 513 21.67 6.52 26.55
N ARG A 514 22.54 6.01 25.66
CA ARG A 514 23.73 6.68 25.13
C ARG A 514 23.44 7.43 23.83
N GLY A 515 22.20 7.44 23.35
CA GLY A 515 21.76 8.15 22.15
C GLY A 515 22.05 7.43 20.85
N ARG A 516 22.52 6.18 20.90
CA ARG A 516 22.88 5.38 19.73
C ARG A 516 21.63 4.72 19.17
N VAL A 517 21.54 4.65 17.84
CA VAL A 517 20.39 4.07 17.14
C VAL A 517 20.68 2.61 16.82
N TRP A 518 19.87 1.72 17.38
CA TRP A 518 19.90 0.29 17.12
C TRP A 518 18.93 -0.04 16.00
N VAL A 519 19.37 -0.81 15.00
CA VAL A 519 18.61 -1.03 13.76
C VAL A 519 18.48 -2.51 13.45
N CYS A 520 17.25 -2.96 13.18
CA CYS A 520 17.00 -4.20 12.45
C CYS A 520 17.21 -3.94 10.94
N GLU A 521 18.41 -4.23 10.42
CA GLU A 521 18.69 -4.20 8.98
C GLU A 521 18.23 -5.52 8.35
N VAL A 522 17.22 -5.43 7.47
CA VAL A 522 16.54 -6.62 6.93
C VAL A 522 16.71 -6.71 5.42
N ILE A 523 17.49 -7.69 4.98
CA ILE A 523 17.71 -8.03 3.56
C ILE A 523 17.02 -9.33 3.18
N ASN A 524 16.98 -10.30 4.10
CA ASN A 524 16.47 -11.64 3.87
C ASN A 524 14.96 -11.74 4.04
N TYR A 525 14.22 -10.77 3.51
CA TYR A 525 12.79 -10.69 3.67
C TYR A 525 12.01 -11.24 2.47
N ARG A 526 11.14 -12.20 2.76
CA ARG A 526 10.21 -12.90 1.86
C ARG A 526 10.88 -13.45 0.62
N ARG A 527 10.64 -12.82 -0.53
CA ARG A 527 11.17 -13.24 -1.82
C ARG A 527 12.69 -13.10 -1.92
N HIS A 528 13.27 -12.36 -0.98
CA HIS A 528 14.70 -12.17 -0.82
C HIS A 528 15.28 -13.02 0.31
N ASN A 529 14.51 -13.94 0.88
CA ASN A 529 15.04 -14.88 1.86
C ASN A 529 16.26 -15.63 1.28
N GLY A 530 17.38 -15.62 2.01
CA GLY A 530 18.65 -16.22 1.58
C GLY A 530 19.51 -15.33 0.68
N LYS A 531 19.15 -14.06 0.43
CA LYS A 531 19.95 -13.14 -0.40
C LYS A 531 21.26 -12.73 0.23
N ARG A 532 21.30 -12.59 1.55
CA ARG A 532 22.50 -12.38 2.36
C ARG A 532 22.79 -13.68 3.12
N PRO A 533 23.78 -14.48 2.67
CA PRO A 533 24.10 -15.79 3.27
C PRO A 533 24.39 -15.74 4.77
N GLU A 534 24.97 -14.64 5.24
CA GLU A 534 25.34 -14.42 6.65
C GLU A 534 24.11 -14.19 7.56
N GLY A 535 22.98 -13.81 6.97
CA GLY A 535 21.76 -13.44 7.70
C GLY A 535 21.59 -11.94 7.89
N ASP A 536 20.41 -11.56 8.36
CA ASP A 536 20.08 -10.18 8.72
C ASP A 536 20.88 -9.72 9.96
N THR A 537 20.87 -8.41 10.20
CA THR A 537 21.83 -7.78 11.10
C THR A 537 21.16 -6.82 12.07
N ILE A 538 21.61 -6.85 13.33
CA ILE A 538 21.35 -5.81 14.33
C ILE A 538 22.55 -4.88 14.36
N LEU A 539 22.35 -3.62 13.94
CA LEU A 539 23.38 -2.59 13.88
C LEU A 539 23.27 -1.63 15.07
N ILE A 540 24.39 -1.00 15.42
CA ILE A 540 24.47 0.15 16.32
C ILE A 540 25.09 1.30 15.52
N LEU A 541 24.36 2.41 15.40
CA LEU A 541 24.80 3.62 14.72
C LEU A 541 24.94 4.76 15.74
N GLU A 542 26.06 5.48 15.69
CA GLU A 542 26.42 6.47 16.70
C GLU A 542 26.97 7.74 16.04
N ASP A 543 26.57 8.88 16.59
CA ASP A 543 27.13 10.20 16.30
C ASP A 543 28.16 10.51 17.40
N THR A 544 29.44 10.28 17.12
CA THR A 544 30.51 10.43 18.12
C THR A 544 30.94 11.88 18.33
N ASN A 545 30.56 12.78 17.43
CA ASN A 545 30.97 14.19 17.43
C ASN A 545 29.85 15.18 17.79
N GLY A 546 28.59 14.72 17.82
CA GLY A 546 27.41 15.48 18.21
C GLY A 546 26.88 16.44 17.14
N ASP A 547 27.23 16.27 15.86
CA ASP A 547 26.77 17.13 14.76
C ASP A 547 25.35 16.79 14.27
N GLY A 548 24.77 15.68 14.75
CA GLY A 548 23.47 15.17 14.34
C GLY A 548 23.51 14.11 13.26
N LYS A 549 24.68 13.55 12.93
CA LYS A 549 24.87 12.50 11.94
C LYS A 549 25.66 11.34 12.54
N ALA A 550 25.25 10.12 12.21
CA ALA A 550 26.05 8.96 12.55
C ALA A 550 27.38 8.97 11.77
N ASP A 551 28.48 8.74 12.48
CA ASP A 551 29.82 8.58 11.94
C ASP A 551 30.46 7.23 12.32
N SER A 552 29.78 6.46 13.17
CA SER A 552 30.20 5.14 13.63
C SER A 552 29.11 4.09 13.37
N LYS A 553 29.55 2.89 12.99
CA LYS A 553 28.73 1.70 12.77
C LYS A 553 29.37 0.49 13.44
N LYS A 554 28.61 -0.24 14.24
CA LYS A 554 28.96 -1.57 14.76
C LYS A 554 27.91 -2.60 14.38
N ILE A 555 28.33 -3.85 14.22
CA ILE A 555 27.43 -5.00 14.12
C ILE A 555 27.36 -5.62 15.51
N PHE A 556 26.18 -5.55 16.14
CA PHE A 556 25.95 -6.19 17.44
C PHE A 556 25.75 -7.70 17.29
N TYR A 557 24.92 -8.09 16.31
CA TYR A 557 24.65 -9.49 15.96
C TYR A 557 24.30 -9.63 14.49
N GLN A 558 24.71 -10.74 13.88
CA GLN A 558 24.31 -11.14 12.53
C GLN A 558 24.06 -12.64 12.49
N GLY A 559 22.94 -13.05 11.90
CA GLY A 559 22.61 -14.46 11.81
C GLY A 559 21.31 -14.76 11.07
N ARG A 560 21.22 -15.96 10.48
CA ARG A 560 20.03 -16.44 9.76
C ARG A 560 18.83 -16.68 10.68
N ASP A 561 19.07 -16.86 11.97
CA ASP A 561 18.07 -17.04 13.01
C ASP A 561 17.36 -15.73 13.42
N ILE A 562 17.84 -14.58 12.94
CA ILE A 562 17.16 -13.28 13.08
C ILE A 562 16.70 -12.70 11.73
N ASP A 563 16.65 -13.52 10.68
CA ASP A 563 16.11 -13.06 9.40
C ASP A 563 14.69 -12.51 9.56
N SER A 564 14.37 -11.42 8.85
CA SER A 564 13.09 -10.72 8.98
C SER A 564 12.84 -10.21 10.41
N ALA A 565 13.88 -9.70 11.08
CA ALA A 565 13.74 -9.03 12.37
C ALA A 565 12.84 -7.79 12.26
N HIS A 566 11.71 -7.79 12.97
CA HIS A 566 10.74 -6.69 12.97
C HIS A 566 10.65 -5.94 14.31
N GLY A 567 11.54 -6.26 15.26
CA GLY A 567 11.54 -5.61 16.56
C GLY A 567 12.90 -5.72 17.24
N VAL A 568 13.41 -4.60 17.76
CA VAL A 568 14.55 -4.52 18.66
C VAL A 568 14.18 -3.70 19.90
N CYS A 569 14.55 -4.15 21.09
CA CYS A 569 14.34 -3.43 22.35
C CYS A 569 15.58 -3.54 23.23
N VAL A 570 16.17 -2.40 23.59
CA VAL A 570 17.46 -2.31 24.29
C VAL A 570 17.24 -1.97 25.76
N LEU A 571 17.43 -2.97 26.61
CA LEU A 571 17.40 -2.88 28.06
C LEU A 571 18.84 -2.71 28.58
N GLY A 572 19.34 -1.48 28.46
CA GLY A 572 20.70 -1.12 28.86
C GLY A 572 20.89 -0.99 30.36
N THR A 573 22.15 -0.88 30.76
CA THR A 573 22.61 -0.64 32.14
C THR A 573 23.53 0.60 32.18
N PRO A 574 23.80 1.18 33.37
CA PRO A 574 24.62 2.39 33.49
C PRO A 574 26.01 2.31 32.85
N ASP A 575 26.66 1.14 32.90
CA ASP A 575 28.01 0.90 32.37
C ASP A 575 28.01 0.15 31.03
N GLY A 576 26.84 -0.15 30.48
CA GLY A 576 26.67 -0.95 29.27
C GLY A 576 26.80 -2.47 29.48
N LYS A 577 27.29 -2.93 30.64
CA LYS A 577 27.47 -4.35 30.94
C LYS A 577 26.16 -5.03 31.28
N ASN A 578 26.00 -6.27 30.85
CA ASN A 578 24.74 -7.02 30.93
C ASN A 578 23.58 -6.33 30.20
N THR A 579 23.86 -5.56 29.15
CA THR A 579 22.81 -4.98 28.30
C THR A 579 22.05 -6.10 27.62
N ARG A 580 20.72 -6.16 27.82
CA ARG A 580 19.85 -7.14 27.18
C ARG A 580 19.17 -6.54 25.96
N VAL A 581 19.24 -7.21 24.82
CA VAL A 581 18.64 -6.79 23.55
C VAL A 581 17.62 -7.84 23.13
N ILE A 582 16.34 -7.48 23.16
CA ILE A 582 15.23 -8.36 22.75
C ILE A 582 14.99 -8.16 21.26
N VAL A 583 15.02 -9.25 20.49
CA VAL A 583 14.83 -9.25 19.03
C VAL A 583 13.67 -10.17 18.65
N SER A 584 12.69 -9.60 17.97
CA SER A 584 11.52 -10.30 17.42
C SER A 584 11.80 -10.70 15.97
N ALA A 585 11.96 -11.99 15.69
CA ALA A 585 12.26 -12.48 14.35
C ALA A 585 11.72 -13.91 14.11
N LEU A 586 11.31 -14.18 12.87
CA LEU A 586 10.80 -15.49 12.45
C LEU A 586 9.69 -16.02 13.38
N ASP A 587 9.91 -17.16 14.02
CA ASP A 587 8.99 -17.87 14.92
C ASP A 587 9.33 -17.72 16.41
N LYS A 588 10.27 -16.82 16.74
CA LYS A 588 10.84 -16.67 18.09
C LYS A 588 11.03 -15.20 18.49
N VAL A 589 11.11 -15.02 19.81
CA VAL A 589 11.64 -13.80 20.42
C VAL A 589 12.94 -14.19 21.11
N GLN A 590 14.04 -13.61 20.67
CA GLN A 590 15.38 -13.89 21.17
C GLN A 590 15.85 -12.77 22.09
N VAL A 591 16.64 -13.11 23.10
CA VAL A 591 17.31 -12.17 24.00
C VAL A 591 18.81 -12.38 23.82
N PHE A 592 19.48 -11.35 23.33
CA PHE A 592 20.93 -11.27 23.28
C PHE A 592 21.42 -10.48 24.48
N THR A 593 22.52 -10.90 25.11
CA THR A 593 23.11 -10.16 26.23
C THR A 593 24.56 -9.84 25.91
N ASP A 594 24.90 -8.56 26.01
CA ASP A 594 26.25 -8.03 26.09
C ASP A 594 26.67 -8.02 27.55
N ILE A 595 27.51 -8.95 27.98
CA ILE A 595 27.89 -9.17 29.37
C ILE A 595 28.97 -8.17 29.77
N ASP A 596 29.94 -7.90 28.91
CA ASP A 596 31.15 -7.15 29.25
C ASP A 596 31.14 -5.68 28.80
N GLY A 597 30.13 -5.27 28.02
CA GLY A 597 29.90 -3.91 27.54
C GLY A 597 30.66 -3.57 26.27
N ASP A 598 31.17 -4.56 25.52
CA ASP A 598 31.93 -4.35 24.29
C ASP A 598 31.06 -4.07 23.04
N ASP A 599 29.74 -4.02 23.22
CA ASP A 599 28.72 -3.89 22.18
C ASP A 599 28.63 -5.11 21.23
N LYS A 600 28.85 -6.33 21.74
CA LYS A 600 28.56 -7.59 21.05
C LYS A 600 27.69 -8.51 21.90
N ALA A 601 27.02 -9.46 21.23
CA ALA A 601 26.22 -10.47 21.92
C ALA A 601 27.10 -11.63 22.42
N ASP A 602 27.27 -11.75 23.74
CA ASP A 602 27.97 -12.87 24.39
C ASP A 602 27.05 -14.05 24.67
N LYS A 603 25.76 -13.79 24.90
CA LYS A 603 24.76 -14.79 25.26
C LYS A 603 23.51 -14.65 24.41
N LYS A 604 22.89 -15.77 24.05
CA LYS A 604 21.64 -15.84 23.29
C LYS A 604 20.64 -16.78 23.95
N GLU A 605 19.44 -16.30 24.22
CA GLU A 605 18.35 -17.04 24.88
C GLU A 605 17.03 -16.85 24.13
N THR A 606 16.12 -17.82 24.22
CA THR A 606 14.75 -17.67 23.72
C THR A 606 13.85 -17.17 24.86
N LEU A 607 13.08 -16.11 24.61
CA LEU A 607 12.04 -15.62 25.52
C LEU A 607 10.69 -16.29 25.22
N PHE A 608 10.29 -16.24 23.95
CA PHE A 608 9.07 -16.88 23.45
C PHE A 608 9.33 -17.61 22.14
N SER A 609 8.50 -18.61 21.85
CA SER A 609 8.60 -19.46 20.66
C SER A 609 7.24 -19.81 20.09
N GLY A 610 7.22 -20.56 18.99
CA GLY A 610 6.01 -21.13 18.40
C GLY A 610 5.11 -20.12 17.71
N ILE A 611 5.57 -18.89 17.53
CA ILE A 611 4.84 -17.86 16.80
C ILE A 611 4.86 -18.22 15.31
N SER A 612 3.70 -18.18 14.66
CA SER A 612 3.58 -18.35 13.21
C SER A 612 3.88 -17.04 12.47
N GLY A 613 3.75 -17.04 11.14
CA GLY A 613 3.94 -15.79 10.38
C GLY A 613 5.39 -15.36 10.23
N SER A 614 6.34 -16.30 10.31
CA SER A 614 7.73 -16.07 9.93
C SER A 614 7.78 -15.50 8.50
N GLN A 615 8.64 -14.50 8.27
CA GLN A 615 8.71 -13.82 6.97
C GLN A 615 7.38 -13.15 6.57
N HIS A 616 6.54 -12.75 7.54
CA HIS A 616 5.29 -12.04 7.30
C HIS A 616 5.22 -10.76 8.14
N ASP A 617 4.66 -9.70 7.56
CA ASP A 617 4.42 -8.40 8.21
C ASP A 617 3.34 -8.45 9.31
N HIS A 618 2.66 -9.58 9.48
CA HIS A 618 1.61 -9.79 10.48
C HIS A 618 2.09 -10.77 11.57
N GLY A 619 3.42 -10.93 11.70
CA GLY A 619 4.06 -11.77 12.71
C GLY A 619 4.21 -11.05 14.05
N ILE A 620 5.23 -11.44 14.81
CA ILE A 620 5.66 -10.81 16.06
C ILE A 620 6.44 -9.52 15.78
N HIS A 621 6.26 -8.50 16.62
CA HIS A 621 6.85 -7.17 16.47
C HIS A 621 7.56 -6.70 17.75
N GLN A 622 7.92 -5.42 17.81
CA GLN A 622 8.78 -4.84 18.85
C GLN A 622 8.22 -4.93 20.28
N PHE A 623 9.14 -5.14 21.23
CA PHE A 623 8.90 -5.04 22.66
C PHE A 623 9.17 -3.61 23.17
N LEU A 624 8.45 -3.18 24.20
CA LEU A 624 8.62 -1.89 24.84
C LEU A 624 8.66 -2.06 26.36
N PHE A 625 9.58 -1.38 27.05
CA PHE A 625 9.55 -1.27 28.50
C PHE A 625 8.51 -0.22 28.95
N GLY A 626 7.53 -0.64 29.73
CA GLY A 626 6.45 0.21 30.23
C GLY A 626 6.79 0.95 31.52
N PRO A 627 5.98 1.97 31.90
CA PRO A 627 6.21 2.76 33.11
C PRO A 627 6.02 1.96 34.41
N ASP A 628 5.32 0.82 34.35
CA ASP A 628 5.05 -0.10 35.45
C ASP A 628 6.16 -1.16 35.66
N GLY A 629 7.24 -1.10 34.87
CA GLY A 629 8.36 -2.04 34.94
C GLY A 629 8.22 -3.31 34.11
N ARG A 630 7.18 -3.40 33.27
CA ARG A 630 6.83 -4.60 32.50
C ARG A 630 7.09 -4.43 31.00
N LEU A 631 7.13 -5.54 30.27
CA LEU A 631 7.26 -5.55 28.81
C LEU A 631 5.89 -5.54 28.14
N TYR A 632 5.76 -4.76 27.07
CA TYR A 632 4.58 -4.68 26.21
C TYR A 632 4.95 -5.04 24.78
N PHE A 633 4.13 -5.84 24.12
CA PHE A 633 4.38 -6.30 22.74
C PHE A 633 3.09 -6.83 22.09
N ASN A 634 3.18 -7.24 20.84
CA ASN A 634 2.03 -7.73 20.08
C ASN A 634 2.47 -8.65 18.93
N PHE A 635 1.51 -9.45 18.44
CA PHE A 635 1.61 -10.08 17.12
C PHE A 635 0.35 -9.80 16.30
N GLY A 636 0.49 -9.81 14.97
CA GLY A 636 -0.63 -9.76 14.04
C GLY A 636 -1.33 -11.13 13.89
N ASN A 637 -2.37 -11.18 13.06
CA ASN A 637 -3.23 -12.35 12.90
C ASN A 637 -2.53 -13.58 12.29
N THR A 638 -1.30 -13.44 11.80
CA THR A 638 -0.50 -14.59 11.35
C THR A 638 0.40 -15.16 12.44
N GLY A 639 0.51 -14.48 13.60
CA GLY A 639 1.25 -14.97 14.76
C GLY A 639 0.63 -16.21 15.40
N LYS A 640 -0.71 -16.33 15.38
CA LYS A 640 -1.56 -17.46 15.80
C LYS A 640 -1.45 -17.94 17.25
N GLN A 641 -0.27 -18.00 17.85
CA GLN A 641 -0.08 -18.51 19.20
C GLN A 641 1.22 -17.99 19.82
N LEU A 642 1.33 -18.12 21.13
CA LEU A 642 2.55 -17.85 21.89
C LEU A 642 2.92 -19.06 22.76
N LYS A 643 4.18 -19.47 22.70
CA LYS A 643 4.75 -20.49 23.58
C LYS A 643 5.90 -19.92 24.39
N ASP A 644 6.13 -20.46 25.57
CA ASP A 644 7.26 -20.10 26.42
C ASP A 644 8.60 -20.53 25.80
N LYS A 645 9.70 -20.22 26.51
CA LYS A 645 11.07 -20.61 26.12
C LYS A 645 11.28 -22.13 25.96
N ASN A 646 10.43 -22.95 26.57
CA ASN A 646 10.48 -24.42 26.52
C ASN A 646 9.50 -25.01 25.48
N GLY A 647 8.81 -24.16 24.71
CA GLY A 647 7.84 -24.60 23.71
C GLY A 647 6.49 -25.05 24.29
N LYS A 648 6.16 -24.70 25.54
CA LYS A 648 4.83 -24.94 26.13
C LYS A 648 3.89 -23.78 25.80
N PRO A 649 2.60 -24.03 25.50
CA PRO A 649 1.63 -22.95 25.32
C PRO A 649 1.59 -22.02 26.53
N VAL A 650 1.60 -20.71 26.29
CA VAL A 650 1.45 -19.73 27.36
C VAL A 650 -0.01 -19.69 27.81
N ILE A 651 -0.22 -19.76 29.12
CA ILE A 651 -1.50 -19.47 29.77
C ILE A 651 -1.40 -18.07 30.37
N ASP A 652 -2.32 -17.19 30.01
CA ASP A 652 -2.34 -15.84 30.55
C ASP A 652 -2.96 -15.77 31.96
N LEU A 653 -2.87 -14.61 32.62
CA LEU A 653 -3.42 -14.42 33.96
C LEU A 653 -4.95 -14.57 34.05
N ALA A 654 -5.67 -14.58 32.93
CA ALA A 654 -7.10 -14.87 32.90
C ALA A 654 -7.40 -16.37 32.75
N GLY A 655 -6.37 -17.22 32.72
CA GLY A 655 -6.46 -18.68 32.61
C GLY A 655 -6.65 -19.18 31.18
N ASN A 656 -6.44 -18.33 30.17
CA ASN A 656 -6.68 -18.69 28.78
C ASN A 656 -5.36 -19.05 28.07
N GLU A 657 -5.37 -20.09 27.25
CA GLU A 657 -4.26 -20.38 26.34
C GLU A 657 -4.14 -19.26 25.29
N VAL A 658 -2.94 -18.73 25.10
CA VAL A 658 -2.68 -17.66 24.13
C VAL A 658 -2.56 -18.26 22.72
N ASN A 659 -3.70 -18.46 22.08
CA ASN A 659 -3.82 -18.94 20.70
C ASN A 659 -5.05 -18.38 19.99
N ASP A 660 -5.09 -18.54 18.66
CA ASP A 660 -6.16 -18.03 17.81
C ASP A 660 -7.31 -19.01 17.56
N ARG A 661 -7.46 -20.04 18.41
CA ARG A 661 -8.45 -21.11 18.23
C ARG A 661 -9.90 -20.69 18.53
N ARG A 662 -10.13 -19.41 18.85
CA ARG A 662 -11.45 -18.81 19.17
C ARG A 662 -12.02 -19.30 20.51
N ASN A 663 -11.17 -19.39 21.52
CA ASN A 663 -11.58 -19.71 22.89
C ASN A 663 -10.61 -19.12 23.95
N PRO A 664 -10.81 -17.88 24.42
CA PRO A 664 -11.68 -16.84 23.86
C PRO A 664 -11.01 -16.07 22.72
N TYR A 665 -9.68 -16.11 22.63
CA TYR A 665 -8.92 -15.25 21.74
C TYR A 665 -8.93 -15.71 20.28
N GLN A 666 -8.79 -14.74 19.38
CA GLN A 666 -8.61 -14.98 17.96
C GLN A 666 -7.80 -13.85 17.31
N GLN A 667 -7.11 -14.19 16.22
CA GLN A 667 -6.36 -13.26 15.37
C GLN A 667 -5.26 -12.50 16.14
N GLY A 668 -4.97 -11.25 15.77
CA GLY A 668 -3.91 -10.45 16.38
C GLY A 668 -4.24 -10.04 17.83
N MET A 669 -3.19 -9.88 18.64
CA MET A 669 -3.28 -9.70 20.09
C MET A 669 -2.21 -8.73 20.59
N VAL A 670 -2.46 -8.12 21.75
CA VAL A 670 -1.53 -7.26 22.50
C VAL A 670 -1.30 -7.84 23.87
N PHE A 671 -0.06 -7.78 24.36
CA PHE A 671 0.37 -8.45 25.57
C PHE A 671 1.13 -7.53 26.53
N ARG A 672 1.13 -7.93 27.80
CA ARG A 672 2.03 -7.43 28.84
C ARG A 672 2.58 -8.58 29.66
N CYS A 673 3.87 -8.57 29.99
CA CYS A 673 4.51 -9.59 30.85
C CYS A 673 5.66 -9.02 31.68
N GLU A 674 6.20 -9.79 32.63
CA GLU A 674 7.47 -9.45 33.30
C GLU A 674 8.67 -9.52 32.34
N LEU A 675 9.83 -9.01 32.76
CA LEU A 675 11.06 -8.99 31.95
C LEU A 675 11.61 -10.38 31.58
N ASP A 676 11.13 -11.44 32.24
CA ASP A 676 11.46 -12.84 32.00
C ASP A 676 10.37 -13.59 31.18
N GLY A 677 9.31 -12.89 30.78
CA GLY A 677 8.18 -13.44 30.04
C GLY A 677 7.07 -14.02 30.91
N SER A 678 7.22 -14.04 32.24
CA SER A 678 6.22 -14.57 33.17
C SER A 678 5.04 -13.60 33.38
N ARG A 679 3.99 -14.10 34.05
CA ARG A 679 2.76 -13.35 34.38
C ARG A 679 2.16 -12.59 33.20
N LEU A 680 2.09 -13.25 32.04
CA LEU A 680 1.60 -12.65 30.81
C LEU A 680 0.09 -12.37 30.88
N GLU A 681 -0.31 -11.21 30.37
CA GLU A 681 -1.70 -10.77 30.21
C GLU A 681 -1.98 -10.51 28.74
N THR A 682 -3.14 -10.96 28.25
CA THR A 682 -3.68 -10.53 26.95
C THR A 682 -4.51 -9.27 27.15
N LEU A 683 -4.00 -8.14 26.68
CA LEU A 683 -4.59 -6.81 26.90
C LEU A 683 -5.62 -6.43 25.83
N GLY A 684 -5.69 -7.15 24.72
CA GLY A 684 -6.68 -6.91 23.67
C GLY A 684 -6.50 -7.92 22.55
N TRP A 685 -7.56 -8.21 21.81
CA TRP A 685 -7.57 -9.28 20.81
C TRP A 685 -8.51 -8.98 19.64
N ASN A 686 -8.44 -9.84 18.61
CA ASN A 686 -9.17 -9.71 17.36
C ASN A 686 -8.72 -8.51 16.49
N PHE A 687 -7.41 -8.23 16.50
CA PHE A 687 -6.77 -7.33 15.54
C PHE A 687 -6.41 -8.06 14.24
N ARG A 688 -6.11 -7.32 13.17
CA ARG A 688 -5.59 -7.92 11.93
C ARG A 688 -4.07 -7.87 11.90
N ASN A 689 -3.51 -6.67 11.78
CA ASN A 689 -2.08 -6.46 11.81
C ASN A 689 -1.84 -5.15 12.56
N ASN A 690 -1.98 -5.25 13.87
CA ASN A 690 -1.47 -4.25 14.78
C ASN A 690 0.04 -4.37 14.78
N TRP A 691 0.73 -3.40 14.18
CA TRP A 691 2.17 -3.49 13.97
C TRP A 691 2.93 -3.31 15.29
N MET A 692 2.66 -2.25 16.04
CA MET A 692 3.33 -1.98 17.32
C MET A 692 2.38 -1.33 18.32
N VAL A 693 2.59 -1.63 19.60
CA VAL A 693 1.95 -0.95 20.74
C VAL A 693 2.88 0.10 21.36
N ALA A 694 2.32 1.26 21.70
CA ALA A 694 2.98 2.31 22.47
C ALA A 694 2.22 2.57 23.78
N VAL A 695 2.96 2.81 24.86
CA VAL A 695 2.41 3.05 26.21
C VAL A 695 2.84 4.43 26.69
N ASP A 696 1.89 5.23 27.18
CA ASP A 696 2.18 6.51 27.83
C ASP A 696 2.52 6.37 29.32
N SER A 697 2.94 7.45 29.98
CA SER A 697 3.31 7.41 31.40
C SER A 697 2.17 7.00 32.35
N PHE A 698 0.91 7.07 31.93
CA PHE A 698 -0.25 6.64 32.73
C PHE A 698 -0.59 5.16 32.53
N GLY A 699 0.13 4.46 31.64
CA GLY A 699 -0.14 3.08 31.25
C GLY A 699 -1.25 2.93 30.20
N SER A 700 -1.67 4.02 29.54
CA SER A 700 -2.64 3.90 28.44
C SER A 700 -1.96 3.41 27.17
N LEU A 701 -2.68 2.56 26.43
CA LEU A 701 -2.16 1.80 25.31
C LEU A 701 -2.66 2.37 23.98
N TRP A 702 -1.75 2.51 23.03
CA TRP A 702 -2.02 3.10 21.73
C TRP A 702 -1.39 2.25 20.64
N GLN A 703 -2.13 1.98 19.56
CA GLN A 703 -1.57 1.26 18.42
C GLN A 703 -2.32 1.58 17.13
N SER A 704 -1.69 1.27 16.00
CA SER A 704 -2.35 1.17 14.70
C SER A 704 -2.83 -0.26 14.42
N ASP A 705 -3.73 -0.43 13.45
CA ASP A 705 -4.13 -1.75 12.92
C ASP A 705 -4.41 -1.64 11.42
N ASN A 706 -3.72 -2.46 10.62
CA ASN A 706 -3.83 -2.47 9.17
C ASN A 706 -5.04 -3.27 8.69
N ASP A 707 -5.76 -2.76 7.69
CA ASP A 707 -6.98 -3.34 7.13
C ASP A 707 -6.69 -4.38 6.02
N ASP A 708 -7.71 -5.04 5.47
CA ASP A 708 -7.55 -5.78 4.21
C ASP A 708 -7.39 -4.81 3.03
N ASP A 709 -6.36 -5.03 2.20
CA ASP A 709 -6.04 -4.17 1.06
C ASP A 709 -7.27 -3.75 0.23
N GLY A 710 -7.38 -2.43 0.01
CA GLY A 710 -8.42 -1.82 -0.82
C GLY A 710 -9.71 -1.47 -0.07
N ASN A 711 -9.85 -1.81 1.21
CA ASN A 711 -11.05 -1.51 1.99
C ASN A 711 -11.03 -0.12 2.66
N ARG A 712 -9.83 0.46 2.84
CA ARG A 712 -9.57 1.80 3.40
C ARG A 712 -9.98 1.94 4.87
N GLY A 713 -9.88 0.85 5.62
CA GLY A 713 -10.25 0.73 7.02
C GLY A 713 -9.10 0.87 8.01
N VAL A 714 -7.89 1.28 7.59
CA VAL A 714 -6.76 1.45 8.53
C VAL A 714 -7.18 2.37 9.67
N ARG A 715 -6.79 2.00 10.90
CA ARG A 715 -7.21 2.69 12.11
C ARG A 715 -6.09 2.90 13.12
N ILE A 716 -6.29 3.88 13.98
CA ILE A 716 -5.63 4.02 15.27
C ILE A 716 -6.61 3.58 16.37
N ASN A 717 -6.09 2.91 17.38
CA ASN A 717 -6.83 2.42 18.53
C ASN A 717 -6.27 3.03 19.82
N TYR A 718 -7.16 3.47 20.69
CA TYR A 718 -6.93 3.38 22.13
C TYR A 718 -7.22 1.92 22.52
N VAL A 719 -6.25 1.22 23.09
CA VAL A 719 -6.46 -0.16 23.52
C VAL A 719 -6.99 -0.17 24.95
N MET A 720 -8.31 -0.25 25.10
CA MET A 720 -8.94 -0.59 26.38
C MET A 720 -8.59 -2.04 26.74
N GLU A 721 -8.09 -2.25 27.96
CA GLU A 721 -7.66 -3.58 28.41
C GLU A 721 -8.80 -4.61 28.28
N TYR A 722 -8.47 -5.79 27.75
CA TYR A 722 -9.34 -6.95 27.49
C TYR A 722 -10.34 -6.80 26.33
N GLY A 723 -10.31 -5.68 25.60
CA GLY A 723 -11.25 -5.40 24.53
C GLY A 723 -11.12 -6.31 23.29
N ASN A 724 -12.25 -6.53 22.61
CA ASN A 724 -12.35 -7.17 21.29
C ASN A 724 -12.42 -6.09 20.20
N TYR A 725 -11.54 -6.17 19.20
CA TYR A 725 -11.41 -5.14 18.15
C TYR A 725 -11.97 -5.54 16.78
N GLY A 726 -12.68 -6.65 16.70
CA GLY A 726 -13.67 -6.90 15.65
C GLY A 726 -13.14 -7.21 14.24
N TYR A 727 -11.88 -7.61 14.06
CA TYR A 727 -11.40 -8.03 12.73
C TYR A 727 -12.22 -9.22 12.17
N ARG A 728 -12.51 -10.20 13.02
CA ARG A 728 -13.43 -11.30 12.73
C ARG A 728 -14.68 -11.17 13.58
N ASN A 729 -15.78 -11.71 13.07
CA ASN A 729 -16.98 -11.87 13.86
C ASN A 729 -16.69 -12.71 15.12
N GLU A 730 -17.05 -12.20 16.30
CA GLU A 730 -16.74 -12.85 17.57
C GLU A 730 -17.31 -14.27 17.67
N VAL A 731 -18.59 -14.43 17.33
CA VAL A 731 -19.33 -15.69 17.52
C VAL A 731 -18.98 -16.71 16.44
N THR A 732 -18.88 -16.27 15.18
CA THR A 732 -18.77 -17.19 14.04
C THR A 732 -17.36 -17.30 13.45
N GLY A 733 -16.46 -16.36 13.77
CA GLY A 733 -15.17 -16.19 13.09
C GLY A 733 -15.28 -15.71 11.63
N ALA A 734 -16.47 -15.38 11.17
CA ALA A 734 -16.70 -14.92 9.80
C ALA A 734 -15.96 -13.61 9.51
N GLY A 735 -15.58 -13.41 8.24
CA GLY A 735 -15.02 -12.15 7.77
C GLY A 735 -16.09 -11.09 7.54
N TRP A 736 -15.65 -9.83 7.47
CA TRP A 736 -16.51 -8.66 7.34
C TRP A 736 -17.47 -8.65 6.13
N ARG A 737 -17.16 -9.42 5.08
CA ARG A 737 -18.00 -9.55 3.87
C ARG A 737 -19.23 -10.43 4.07
N THR A 738 -19.26 -11.26 5.12
CA THR A 738 -20.38 -12.16 5.39
C THR A 738 -21.61 -11.35 5.75
N LYS A 739 -22.73 -11.63 5.05
CA LYS A 739 -24.02 -10.98 5.32
C LYS A 739 -24.48 -11.28 6.74
N ARG A 740 -24.92 -10.24 7.44
CA ARG A 740 -25.50 -10.30 8.79
C ARG A 740 -26.47 -9.15 9.00
N THR A 741 -27.30 -9.23 10.03
CA THR A 741 -28.18 -8.14 10.43
C THR A 741 -27.36 -6.93 10.92
N ASN A 742 -27.91 -5.72 10.77
CA ASN A 742 -27.34 -4.46 11.26
C ASN A 742 -26.00 -4.03 10.64
N MET A 743 -25.53 -4.62 9.54
CA MET A 743 -24.23 -4.26 8.94
C MET A 743 -24.09 -2.75 8.73
N GLU A 744 -22.90 -2.23 9.06
CA GLU A 744 -22.55 -0.82 8.86
C GLU A 744 -22.79 -0.34 7.42
N LYS A 745 -22.86 0.96 7.18
CA LYS A 745 -23.09 1.47 5.81
C LYS A 745 -21.82 1.48 4.98
N THR A 746 -20.67 1.79 5.57
CA THR A 746 -19.41 1.92 4.85
C THR A 746 -18.52 0.69 5.01
N ILE A 747 -17.68 0.42 4.02
CA ILE A 747 -16.72 -0.71 4.06
C ILE A 747 -15.73 -0.58 5.24
N PRO A 748 -15.10 0.58 5.50
CA PRO A 748 -14.18 0.76 6.63
C PRO A 748 -14.80 0.39 7.99
N GLU A 749 -16.07 0.72 8.21
CA GLU A 749 -16.76 0.41 9.47
C GLU A 749 -17.20 -1.06 9.52
N ARG A 750 -17.68 -1.60 8.39
CA ARG A 750 -18.04 -3.04 8.26
C ARG A 750 -16.86 -3.95 8.55
N HIS A 751 -15.66 -3.56 8.10
CA HIS A 751 -14.42 -4.33 8.21
C HIS A 751 -14.15 -4.78 9.64
N TRP A 752 -14.41 -3.88 10.59
CA TRP A 752 -14.15 -4.08 12.01
C TRP A 752 -15.38 -4.47 12.82
N HIS A 753 -16.51 -4.75 12.19
CA HIS A 753 -17.75 -5.12 12.89
C HIS A 753 -18.19 -4.09 13.97
N LEU A 754 -17.98 -2.78 13.74
CA LEU A 754 -18.19 -1.73 14.77
C LEU A 754 -19.63 -1.64 15.31
N ASN A 755 -20.59 -2.17 14.55
CA ASN A 755 -22.00 -2.23 14.88
C ASN A 755 -22.38 -3.41 15.79
N ASP A 756 -21.46 -4.33 16.08
CA ASP A 756 -21.72 -5.52 16.87
C ASP A 756 -21.49 -5.22 18.38
N PRO A 757 -22.33 -5.73 19.29
CA PRO A 757 -22.07 -5.66 20.73
C PRO A 757 -20.70 -6.26 21.06
N GLY A 758 -19.95 -5.69 22.00
CA GLY A 758 -18.65 -6.24 22.43
C GLY A 758 -17.45 -5.77 21.61
N VAL A 759 -17.69 -5.14 20.45
CA VAL A 759 -16.61 -4.57 19.64
C VAL A 759 -16.27 -3.16 20.13
N MET A 760 -14.99 -2.95 20.45
CA MET A 760 -14.47 -1.65 20.86
C MET A 760 -14.58 -0.63 19.72
N PRO A 761 -14.95 0.64 20.00
CA PRO A 761 -14.92 1.70 19.00
C PRO A 761 -13.49 1.94 18.47
N ASN A 762 -13.40 2.57 17.31
CA ASN A 762 -12.12 3.06 16.80
C ASN A 762 -11.83 4.46 17.35
N LEU A 763 -10.57 4.79 17.57
CA LEU A 763 -10.18 6.19 17.85
C LEU A 763 -10.28 7.03 16.57
N LEU A 764 -9.71 6.52 15.48
CA LEU A 764 -9.59 7.26 14.23
C LEU A 764 -9.38 6.30 13.05
N HIS A 765 -10.10 6.49 11.95
CA HIS A 765 -9.76 5.87 10.66
C HIS A 765 -8.83 6.77 9.84
N THR A 766 -7.76 6.21 9.31
CA THR A 766 -6.76 6.95 8.50
C THR A 766 -6.88 6.65 7.00
N GLY A 767 -7.76 5.73 6.60
CA GLY A 767 -8.06 5.41 5.21
C GLY A 767 -7.27 4.23 4.67
N ALA A 768 -6.67 4.38 3.50
CA ALA A 768 -5.77 3.37 2.94
C ALA A 768 -4.37 3.58 3.50
N GLY A 769 -3.71 2.52 3.93
CA GLY A 769 -2.35 2.61 4.42
C GLY A 769 -1.68 1.26 4.60
N SER A 770 -0.52 1.30 5.21
CA SER A 770 0.27 0.17 5.67
C SER A 770 1.01 0.67 6.90
N PRO A 771 0.29 0.83 8.04
CA PRO A 771 0.83 1.42 9.24
C PRO A 771 1.98 0.58 9.79
N THR A 772 3.00 1.25 10.31
CA THR A 772 4.22 0.64 10.83
C THR A 772 4.46 1.16 12.25
N GLY A 773 5.67 1.64 12.58
CA GLY A 773 6.04 2.01 13.94
C GLY A 773 5.29 3.20 14.52
N ILE A 774 5.16 3.19 15.84
CA ILE A 774 4.47 4.19 16.65
C ILE A 774 5.19 4.41 17.97
N CYS A 775 5.22 5.66 18.46
CA CYS A 775 5.66 5.99 19.81
C CYS A 775 4.81 7.12 20.43
N ILE A 776 4.93 7.33 21.74
CA ILE A 776 4.35 8.50 22.42
C ILE A 776 5.45 9.54 22.63
N TYR A 777 5.23 10.76 22.15
CA TYR A 777 6.17 11.84 22.33
C TYR A 777 5.94 12.55 23.67
N GLU A 778 6.69 12.18 24.71
CA GLU A 778 6.64 12.82 26.03
C GLU A 778 7.85 13.74 26.30
N GLY A 779 8.44 14.28 25.24
CA GLY A 779 9.53 15.26 25.31
C GLY A 779 9.04 16.69 25.24
N ASP A 780 9.95 17.61 25.55
CA ASP A 780 9.67 19.05 25.56
C ASP A 780 10.30 19.81 24.39
N LEU A 781 11.15 19.15 23.60
CA LEU A 781 11.87 19.76 22.49
C LEU A 781 10.95 20.15 21.34
N LEU A 782 10.05 19.26 20.90
CA LEU A 782 9.13 19.53 19.80
C LEU A 782 8.00 20.50 20.22
N PRO A 783 7.37 21.20 19.26
CA PRO A 783 6.24 22.08 19.52
C PRO A 783 5.10 21.44 20.31
N LYS A 784 4.35 22.27 21.06
CA LYS A 784 3.29 21.86 21.98
C LYS A 784 2.25 20.89 21.38
N VAL A 785 1.95 21.00 20.08
CA VAL A 785 0.99 20.13 19.38
C VAL A 785 1.38 18.65 19.40
N PHE A 786 2.68 18.34 19.54
CA PHE A 786 3.19 16.96 19.58
C PHE A 786 3.34 16.41 21.00
N LYS A 787 3.34 17.27 22.03
CA LYS A 787 3.60 16.88 23.42
C LYS A 787 2.48 15.99 23.96
N GLY A 788 2.86 14.82 24.46
CA GLY A 788 1.97 13.77 24.96
C GLY A 788 1.18 13.06 23.86
N GLN A 789 1.54 13.18 22.58
CA GLN A 789 0.77 12.63 21.46
C GLN A 789 1.46 11.43 20.82
N MET A 790 0.66 10.57 20.20
CA MET A 790 1.16 9.49 19.34
C MET A 790 1.84 10.07 18.11
N ILE A 791 3.05 9.58 17.80
CA ILE A 791 3.74 9.79 16.54
C ILE A 791 3.82 8.45 15.81
N HIS A 792 3.41 8.40 14.55
CA HIS A 792 3.13 7.16 13.83
C HIS A 792 3.59 7.23 12.38
N CYS A 793 4.25 6.17 11.94
CA CYS A 793 4.69 5.92 10.59
C CYS A 793 3.62 5.15 9.80
N ASP A 794 3.36 5.57 8.57
CA ASP A 794 2.50 4.85 7.64
C ASP A 794 3.19 4.77 6.28
N ALA A 795 3.67 3.58 5.93
CA ALA A 795 4.48 3.35 4.75
C ALA A 795 3.66 3.47 3.46
N GLY A 796 2.37 3.09 3.50
CA GLY A 796 1.49 3.09 2.33
C GLY A 796 1.27 4.47 1.71
N PRO A 797 0.86 5.49 2.49
CA PRO A 797 0.76 6.87 2.06
C PRO A 797 2.07 7.65 2.19
N SER A 798 3.21 7.02 2.54
CA SER A 798 4.53 7.68 2.64
C SER A 798 4.54 8.84 3.64
N ILE A 799 4.11 8.61 4.88
CA ILE A 799 3.87 9.72 5.83
C ILE A 799 4.17 9.37 7.28
N VAL A 800 4.65 10.35 8.03
CA VAL A 800 4.74 10.34 9.49
C VAL A 800 3.75 11.36 10.04
N ARG A 801 2.92 10.95 11.00
CA ARG A 801 1.83 11.76 11.57
C ARG A 801 1.90 11.80 13.08
N ALA A 802 1.41 12.88 13.65
CA ALA A 802 0.94 12.93 15.02
C ALA A 802 -0.58 12.82 15.08
N TYR A 803 -1.08 12.26 16.19
CA TYR A 803 -2.52 12.21 16.47
C TYR A 803 -2.87 12.94 17.77
N PRO A 804 -3.02 14.27 17.75
CA PRO A 804 -3.44 15.01 18.94
C PRO A 804 -4.79 14.52 19.47
N VAL A 805 -4.78 14.00 20.69
CA VAL A 805 -5.91 13.32 21.34
C VAL A 805 -6.59 14.24 22.36
N LYS A 806 -7.90 14.08 22.51
CA LYS A 806 -8.72 14.73 23.55
C LYS A 806 -9.61 13.71 24.23
N SER A 807 -9.74 13.80 25.55
CA SER A 807 -10.73 13.03 26.32
C SER A 807 -12.13 13.29 25.75
N SER A 808 -12.91 12.23 25.57
CA SER A 808 -14.29 12.29 25.08
C SER A 808 -15.10 11.18 25.74
N GLY A 809 -15.84 11.54 26.78
CA GLY A 809 -16.46 10.55 27.66
C GLY A 809 -15.40 9.64 28.30
N ALA A 810 -15.65 8.35 28.28
CA ALA A 810 -14.78 7.27 28.70
C ALA A 810 -13.76 6.89 27.63
N GLY A 811 -13.74 7.52 26.47
CA GLY A 811 -12.74 7.27 25.45
C GLY A 811 -12.08 8.57 24.99
N TYR A 812 -11.79 8.62 23.71
CA TYR A 812 -11.03 9.70 23.12
C TYR A 812 -11.50 10.03 21.71
N THR A 813 -11.17 11.24 21.27
CA THR A 813 -11.19 11.66 19.87
C THR A 813 -9.81 12.14 19.47
N ALA A 814 -9.48 12.06 18.18
CA ALA A 814 -8.17 12.50 17.68
C ALA A 814 -8.27 13.30 16.39
N SER A 815 -7.28 14.14 16.16
CA SER A 815 -7.03 14.85 14.90
C SER A 815 -5.75 14.34 14.22
N ILE A 816 -5.49 14.74 12.98
CA ILE A 816 -4.27 14.35 12.25
C ILE A 816 -3.42 15.60 12.02
N VAL A 817 -2.14 15.51 12.38
CA VAL A 817 -1.11 16.51 12.06
C VAL A 817 0.05 15.80 11.37
N ASN A 818 0.38 16.17 10.13
CA ASN A 818 1.50 15.56 9.42
C ASN A 818 2.83 16.13 9.95
N ILE A 819 3.84 15.28 10.09
CA ILE A 819 5.21 15.66 10.46
C ILE A 819 6.12 15.61 9.23
N LEU A 820 6.17 14.47 8.54
CA LEU A 820 6.92 14.25 7.29
C LEU A 820 5.96 13.65 6.26
N ASP A 821 5.90 14.20 5.05
CA ASP A 821 5.07 13.73 3.94
C ASP A 821 5.90 13.60 2.65
N GLY A 822 6.15 12.35 2.25
CA GLY A 822 6.82 12.01 0.99
C GLY A 822 5.84 11.82 -0.17
N ALA A 823 4.53 11.70 0.07
CA ALA A 823 3.56 11.23 -0.93
C ALA A 823 3.56 12.05 -2.23
N LYS A 824 3.88 13.34 -2.11
CA LYS A 824 3.87 14.29 -3.24
C LYS A 824 5.17 14.28 -4.05
N ARG A 825 6.32 14.14 -3.38
CA ARG A 825 7.65 14.38 -3.98
C ARG A 825 8.56 13.15 -3.93
N ASP A 826 8.44 12.29 -2.92
CA ASP A 826 9.18 11.03 -2.79
C ASP A 826 8.28 9.86 -2.43
N LYS A 827 7.81 9.15 -3.45
CA LYS A 827 7.03 7.91 -3.24
C LYS A 827 7.90 6.71 -2.88
N TRP A 828 9.20 6.85 -2.63
CA TRP A 828 10.02 5.78 -2.06
C TRP A 828 10.17 5.92 -0.56
N PHE A 829 9.82 7.07 0.02
CA PHE A 829 9.71 7.23 1.45
C PHE A 829 8.71 6.20 2.03
N ARG A 830 9.23 5.26 2.80
CA ARG A 830 8.55 4.15 3.47
C ARG A 830 8.94 4.19 4.95
N PRO A 831 8.39 5.15 5.71
CA PRO A 831 8.69 5.23 7.13
C PRO A 831 8.29 3.92 7.80
N SER A 832 9.24 3.26 8.44
CA SER A 832 9.10 1.93 9.04
C SER A 832 9.00 2.02 10.57
N ASP A 833 9.64 3.00 11.20
CA ASP A 833 9.55 3.22 12.64
C ASP A 833 9.93 4.64 13.05
N VAL A 834 9.57 5.04 14.27
CA VAL A 834 9.89 6.34 14.85
C VAL A 834 10.10 6.24 16.36
N LYS A 835 11.22 6.79 16.86
CA LYS A 835 11.60 6.76 18.28
C LYS A 835 12.05 8.12 18.77
N VAL A 836 11.93 8.33 20.09
CA VAL A 836 12.36 9.56 20.77
C VAL A 836 13.76 9.38 21.31
N ALA A 837 14.69 10.24 20.88
CA ALA A 837 16.07 10.26 21.34
C ALA A 837 16.20 10.91 22.75
N PRO A 838 17.31 10.69 23.49
CA PRO A 838 17.51 11.24 24.84
C PRO A 838 17.46 12.77 24.94
N ASP A 839 17.78 13.48 23.85
CA ASP A 839 17.68 14.95 23.77
C ASP A 839 16.24 15.44 23.48
N GLY A 840 15.31 14.53 23.23
CA GLY A 840 13.92 14.81 22.89
C GLY A 840 13.67 15.03 21.40
N SER A 841 14.64 14.81 20.51
CA SER A 841 14.42 14.75 19.06
C SER A 841 13.76 13.43 18.65
N LEU A 842 13.22 13.36 17.43
CA LEU A 842 12.74 12.11 16.85
C LEU A 842 13.78 11.55 15.87
N ILE A 843 13.95 10.23 15.86
CA ILE A 843 14.57 9.51 14.74
C ILE A 843 13.48 8.72 14.03
N VAL A 844 13.37 8.90 12.71
CA VAL A 844 12.46 8.19 11.83
C VAL A 844 13.27 7.26 10.95
N ALA A 845 12.96 5.96 11.01
CA ALA A 845 13.49 4.98 10.08
C ALA A 845 12.68 4.97 8.79
N ASP A 846 13.37 4.93 7.66
CA ASP A 846 12.82 4.85 6.33
C ASP A 846 13.41 3.64 5.61
N TRP A 847 12.57 2.65 5.33
CA TRP A 847 12.95 1.47 4.55
C TRP A 847 13.46 1.87 3.16
N TYR A 848 12.93 2.95 2.61
CA TYR A 848 13.23 3.55 1.31
C TYR A 848 13.09 2.59 0.11
N ASP A 849 11.86 2.28 -0.29
CA ASP A 849 11.54 1.27 -1.31
C ASP A 849 10.43 1.74 -2.28
N PRO A 850 10.49 1.40 -3.59
CA PRO A 850 9.42 1.72 -4.54
C PRO A 850 8.10 1.00 -4.24
N GLY A 851 8.18 -0.20 -3.66
CA GLY A 851 7.05 -1.01 -3.22
C GLY A 851 6.54 -0.59 -1.85
N VAL A 852 5.31 -0.97 -1.54
CA VAL A 852 4.68 -0.80 -0.22
C VAL A 852 4.46 -2.20 0.36
N GLY A 853 4.79 -2.36 1.65
CA GLY A 853 4.54 -3.59 2.40
C GLY A 853 5.47 -4.75 2.01
N GLY A 854 5.46 -5.79 2.84
CA GLY A 854 6.44 -6.85 2.73
C GLY A 854 6.36 -7.70 1.47
N HIS A 855 5.19 -7.78 0.82
CA HIS A 855 5.02 -8.54 -0.41
C HIS A 855 5.83 -8.01 -1.60
N ASN A 856 6.33 -6.78 -1.52
CA ASN A 856 6.85 -6.08 -2.68
C ASN A 856 8.13 -5.28 -2.40
N MET A 857 8.93 -5.66 -1.40
CA MET A 857 10.29 -5.13 -1.20
C MET A 857 11.11 -5.33 -2.48
N ARG A 858 11.52 -4.26 -3.13
CA ARG A 858 12.13 -4.23 -4.47
C ARG A 858 13.59 -3.80 -4.44
N ASP A 859 13.93 -2.91 -3.53
CA ASP A 859 15.29 -2.40 -3.35
C ASP A 859 15.93 -3.09 -2.14
N LEU A 860 17.18 -3.49 -2.28
CA LEU A 860 17.97 -4.08 -1.19
C LEU A 860 19.14 -3.19 -0.77
N ASP A 861 19.38 -2.10 -1.51
CA ASP A 861 20.63 -1.36 -1.47
C ASP A 861 20.50 0.00 -0.76
N ARG A 862 19.32 0.32 -0.22
CA ARG A 862 19.05 1.62 0.42
C ARG A 862 18.25 1.49 1.71
N GLY A 863 18.37 2.52 2.53
CA GLY A 863 17.68 2.68 3.80
C GLY A 863 18.20 3.92 4.50
N ARG A 864 17.33 4.65 5.19
CA ARG A 864 17.67 5.97 5.74
C ARG A 864 17.13 6.15 7.15
N LEU A 865 17.86 6.91 7.95
CA LEU A 865 17.40 7.43 9.24
C LEU A 865 17.36 8.95 9.16
N PHE A 866 16.22 9.52 9.48
CA PHE A 866 16.01 10.96 9.55
C PHE A 866 15.90 11.42 10.99
N ARG A 867 16.56 12.51 11.34
CA ARG A 867 16.39 13.19 12.61
C ARG A 867 15.45 14.39 12.44
N VAL A 868 14.44 14.50 13.30
CA VAL A 868 13.44 15.57 13.27
C VAL A 868 13.55 16.40 14.53
N THR A 869 13.71 17.71 14.33
CA THR A 869 13.91 18.71 15.40
C THR A 869 13.11 19.98 15.09
N PRO A 870 12.95 20.91 16.06
CA PRO A 870 12.41 22.23 15.75
C PRO A 870 13.32 22.98 14.76
N LYS A 871 12.72 23.82 13.93
CA LYS A 871 13.46 24.63 12.97
C LYS A 871 14.50 25.51 13.66
N GLY A 872 15.74 25.50 13.16
CA GLY A 872 16.88 26.23 13.72
C GLY A 872 17.66 25.47 14.80
N HIS A 873 17.20 24.29 15.24
CA HIS A 873 17.96 23.44 16.16
C HIS A 873 19.27 22.97 15.52
N LYS A 874 20.33 22.80 16.33
CA LYS A 874 21.69 22.46 15.85
C LYS A 874 22.33 21.38 16.72
N GLY A 875 22.93 20.39 16.05
CA GLY A 875 23.65 19.29 16.67
C GLY A 875 22.76 18.29 17.41
N TYR A 876 23.36 17.22 17.92
CA TYR A 876 22.73 16.21 18.75
C TYR A 876 23.37 16.21 20.14
N LYS A 877 22.75 16.99 21.03
CA LYS A 877 23.28 17.27 22.36
C LYS A 877 22.62 16.33 23.37
N LEU A 878 23.32 15.25 23.69
CA LEU A 878 22.88 14.32 24.71
C LEU A 878 23.05 14.91 26.11
N THR A 879 22.01 14.81 26.92
CA THR A 879 22.09 15.12 28.34
C THR A 879 22.95 14.06 29.02
N LYS A 880 24.04 14.49 29.69
CA LYS A 880 24.85 13.57 30.51
C LYS A 880 24.03 13.11 31.71
N ASN A 881 23.51 11.89 31.65
CA ASN A 881 22.72 11.31 32.73
C ASN A 881 23.64 10.78 33.84
N ASP A 882 23.33 11.11 35.09
CA ASP A 882 23.95 10.49 36.27
C ASP A 882 23.04 9.35 36.74
N PHE A 883 23.46 8.11 36.52
CA PHE A 883 22.72 6.92 36.95
C PHE A 883 23.19 6.38 38.33
N HIS A 884 24.12 7.07 39.00
CA HIS A 884 24.69 6.62 40.27
C HIS A 884 24.07 7.34 41.46
N SER A 885 23.75 8.63 41.36
CA SER A 885 23.06 9.34 42.44
C SER A 885 21.54 9.22 42.33
N THR A 886 20.84 9.23 43.48
CA THR A 886 19.36 9.24 43.49
C THR A 886 18.81 10.48 42.78
N LYS A 887 19.45 11.65 42.91
CA LYS A 887 19.05 12.88 42.22
C LYS A 887 19.18 12.74 40.69
N GLY A 888 20.29 12.15 40.23
CA GLY A 888 20.53 11.88 38.83
C GLY A 888 19.50 10.90 38.26
N LEU A 889 19.21 9.83 38.99
CA LEU A 889 18.19 8.84 38.61
C LEU A 889 16.78 9.44 38.50
N ILE A 890 16.37 10.31 39.44
CA ILE A 890 15.08 11.02 39.35
C ILE A 890 15.03 11.91 38.10
N THR A 891 16.13 12.60 37.79
CA THR A 891 16.24 13.41 36.57
C THR A 891 16.11 12.54 35.31
N ALA A 892 16.79 11.39 35.29
CA ALA A 892 16.75 10.44 34.19
C ALA A 892 15.37 9.77 34.02
N LEU A 893 14.64 9.50 35.11
CA LEU A 893 13.26 9.01 35.05
C LEU A 893 12.32 10.04 34.37
N GLY A 894 12.66 11.33 34.43
CA GLY A 894 11.98 12.41 33.71
C GLY A 894 12.26 12.45 32.20
N ASN A 895 13.27 11.74 31.70
CA ASN A 895 13.70 11.80 30.30
C ASN A 895 12.61 11.27 29.32
N PRO A 896 12.47 11.85 28.11
CA PRO A 896 11.49 11.38 27.13
C PRO A 896 11.88 10.07 26.41
N ASN A 897 13.15 9.69 26.37
CA ASN A 897 13.61 8.43 25.81
C ASN A 897 13.28 7.24 26.74
N ASN A 898 12.80 6.15 26.15
CA ASN A 898 12.37 4.96 26.89
C ASN A 898 13.55 4.23 27.57
N SER A 899 14.69 4.10 26.87
CA SER A 899 15.88 3.43 27.40
C SER A 899 16.50 4.16 28.59
N VAL A 900 16.58 5.51 28.56
CA VAL A 900 17.02 6.31 29.72
C VAL A 900 16.10 6.07 30.92
N ARG A 901 14.78 6.05 30.71
CA ARG A 901 13.82 5.74 31.78
C ARG A 901 13.96 4.32 32.29
N HIS A 902 14.21 3.35 31.42
CA HIS A 902 14.41 1.95 31.80
C HIS A 902 15.60 1.80 32.77
N VAL A 903 16.76 2.40 32.43
CA VAL A 903 17.94 2.39 33.31
C VAL A 903 17.59 3.04 34.65
N ALA A 904 16.99 4.24 34.61
CA ALA A 904 16.63 4.98 35.81
C ALA A 904 15.65 4.21 36.71
N TRP A 905 14.59 3.67 36.12
CA TRP A 905 13.56 2.90 36.80
C TRP A 905 14.15 1.66 37.47
N THR A 906 15.00 0.93 36.75
CA THR A 906 15.63 -0.31 37.24
C THR A 906 16.54 -0.02 38.44
N GLU A 907 17.38 1.00 38.35
CA GLU A 907 18.30 1.37 39.43
C GLU A 907 17.57 1.94 40.66
N LEU A 908 16.51 2.73 40.46
CA LEU A 908 15.68 3.22 41.55
C LEU A 908 14.92 2.06 42.23
N ASN A 909 14.36 1.13 41.45
CA ASN A 909 13.65 -0.04 41.99
C ASN A 909 14.58 -0.90 42.86
N LYS A 910 15.84 -1.13 42.45
CA LYS A 910 16.82 -1.86 43.26
C LYS A 910 17.07 -1.23 44.63
N ARG A 911 16.96 0.10 44.74
CA ARG A 911 17.23 0.87 45.97
C ARG A 911 16.06 0.89 46.97
N GLN A 912 14.86 0.50 46.55
CA GLN A 912 13.67 0.33 47.41
C GLN A 912 13.42 1.56 48.32
N LYS A 913 13.19 1.36 49.63
CA LYS A 913 12.81 2.42 50.58
C LYS A 913 13.76 3.64 50.60
N SER A 914 15.03 3.47 50.27
CA SER A 914 16.01 4.58 50.30
C SER A 914 15.74 5.69 49.28
N VAL A 915 14.95 5.41 48.23
CA VAL A 915 14.58 6.41 47.21
C VAL A 915 13.18 6.98 47.39
N GLU A 916 12.42 6.48 48.38
CA GLU A 916 11.04 6.90 48.63
C GLU A 916 10.88 8.42 48.80
N PRO A 917 11.71 9.14 49.59
CA PRO A 917 11.53 10.59 49.73
C PRO A 917 11.72 11.36 48.41
N ALA A 918 12.63 10.88 47.56
CA ALA A 918 12.92 11.50 46.27
C ALA A 918 11.78 11.25 45.26
N LEU A 919 11.21 10.04 45.27
CA LEU A 919 10.04 9.71 44.47
C LEU A 919 8.78 10.43 44.96
N GLN A 920 8.58 10.55 46.27
CA GLN A 920 7.48 11.32 46.83
C GLN A 920 7.54 12.78 46.42
N LYS A 921 8.74 13.38 46.36
CA LYS A 921 8.92 14.73 45.82
C LYS A 921 8.53 14.81 44.34
N MET A 922 8.92 13.84 43.51
CA MET A 922 8.53 13.79 42.09
C MET A 922 7.02 13.53 41.91
N ALA A 923 6.39 12.81 42.83
CA ALA A 923 4.94 12.59 42.88
C ALA A 923 4.13 13.86 43.18
N GLN A 924 4.77 15.01 43.40
CA GLN A 924 4.14 16.32 43.56
C GLN A 924 4.44 17.28 42.39
N ASP A 925 5.10 16.81 41.33
CA ASP A 925 5.48 17.62 40.17
C ASP A 925 4.26 18.24 39.47
N ALA A 926 4.42 19.43 38.89
CA ALA A 926 3.34 20.11 38.16
C ALA A 926 2.86 19.29 36.94
N ASN A 927 3.77 18.59 36.26
CA ASN A 927 3.47 17.73 35.13
C ASN A 927 2.93 16.37 35.60
N PRO A 928 1.67 16.01 35.25
CA PRO A 928 1.07 14.74 35.67
C PRO A 928 1.84 13.50 35.20
N ARG A 929 2.65 13.59 34.14
CA ARG A 929 3.47 12.45 33.68
C ARG A 929 4.63 12.18 34.63
N MET A 930 5.24 13.23 35.19
CA MET A 930 6.30 13.05 36.18
C MET A 930 5.73 12.41 37.44
N ARG A 931 4.55 12.87 37.88
CA ARG A 931 3.83 12.25 39.00
C ARG A 931 3.51 10.78 38.71
N ALA A 932 2.97 10.46 37.53
CA ALA A 932 2.64 9.10 37.14
C ALA A 932 3.86 8.15 37.16
N ARG A 933 4.98 8.57 36.58
CA ARG A 933 6.24 7.80 36.58
C ARG A 933 6.74 7.53 38.00
N ALA A 934 6.65 8.51 38.90
CA ALA A 934 7.01 8.32 40.30
C ALA A 934 6.07 7.36 41.03
N LEU A 935 4.75 7.50 40.83
CA LEU A 935 3.73 6.67 41.48
C LEU A 935 3.84 5.19 41.07
N TRP A 936 4.09 4.88 39.80
CA TRP A 936 4.35 3.49 39.39
C TRP A 936 5.49 2.85 40.17
N LEU A 937 6.56 3.61 40.43
CA LEU A 937 7.74 3.11 41.13
C LEU A 937 7.57 3.09 42.66
N LEU A 938 6.85 4.08 43.22
CA LEU A 938 6.46 4.09 44.63
C LEU A 938 5.64 2.84 44.97
N ALA A 939 4.76 2.39 44.07
CA ALA A 939 3.99 1.16 44.28
C ALA A 939 4.86 -0.11 44.31
N LYS A 940 6.02 -0.10 43.65
CA LYS A 940 6.99 -1.21 43.64
C LYS A 940 7.88 -1.25 44.89
N ILE A 941 7.89 -0.20 45.72
CA ILE A 941 8.56 -0.25 47.02
C ILE A 941 7.80 -1.22 47.92
N THR A 942 8.54 -2.17 48.51
CA THR A 942 7.96 -3.21 49.36
C THR A 942 7.12 -2.60 50.49
N GLY A 943 5.82 -2.93 50.50
CA GLY A 943 4.84 -2.45 51.49
C GLY A 943 4.18 -1.11 51.18
N ASN A 944 4.49 -0.45 50.06
CA ASN A 944 4.00 0.91 49.77
C ASN A 944 2.88 0.99 48.71
N ALA A 945 2.43 -0.15 48.18
CA ALA A 945 1.41 -0.19 47.13
C ALA A 945 0.08 0.48 47.55
N GLN A 946 -0.45 0.15 48.73
CA GLN A 946 -1.70 0.73 49.24
C GLN A 946 -1.58 2.24 49.45
N GLY A 947 -0.52 2.71 50.14
CA GLY A 947 -0.30 4.14 50.36
C GLY A 947 -0.17 4.94 49.05
N THR A 948 0.45 4.32 48.03
CA THR A 948 0.55 4.91 46.69
C THR A 948 -0.82 5.02 46.01
N VAL A 949 -1.67 3.99 46.12
CA VAL A 949 -3.04 4.03 45.60
C VAL A 949 -3.86 5.10 46.31
N ASP A 950 -3.79 5.18 47.64
CA ASP A 950 -4.51 6.18 48.43
C ASP A 950 -4.10 7.61 48.07
N GLN A 951 -2.82 7.83 47.72
CA GLN A 951 -2.32 9.10 47.18
C GLN A 951 -2.86 9.37 45.78
N ALA A 952 -2.74 8.40 44.86
CA ALA A 952 -3.11 8.57 43.46
C ALA A 952 -4.61 8.82 43.27
N THR A 953 -5.48 8.23 44.10
CA THR A 953 -6.94 8.47 44.06
C THR A 953 -7.35 9.91 44.36
N LYS A 954 -6.49 10.67 45.01
CA LYS A 954 -6.72 12.08 45.39
C LYS A 954 -6.10 13.07 44.41
N ASP A 955 -5.42 12.60 43.36
CA ASP A 955 -4.78 13.47 42.39
C ASP A 955 -5.81 14.28 41.58
N LYS A 956 -5.45 15.51 41.23
CA LYS A 956 -6.28 16.39 40.40
C LYS A 956 -6.46 15.87 38.96
N ASP A 957 -5.49 15.11 38.45
CA ASP A 957 -5.52 14.55 37.09
C ASP A 957 -6.32 13.24 37.05
N GLU A 958 -7.32 13.18 36.17
CA GLU A 958 -8.17 12.00 36.01
C GLU A 958 -7.39 10.76 35.55
N ASN A 959 -6.30 10.92 34.80
CA ASN A 959 -5.48 9.79 34.35
C ASN A 959 -4.73 9.14 35.51
N ILE A 960 -4.30 9.93 36.51
CA ILE A 960 -3.63 9.41 37.71
C ILE A 960 -4.65 8.70 38.61
N ARG A 961 -5.87 9.25 38.77
CA ARG A 961 -6.94 8.56 39.51
C ARG A 961 -7.33 7.25 38.85
N GLY A 962 -7.43 7.20 37.53
CA GLY A 962 -7.63 5.95 36.78
C GLY A 962 -6.46 4.97 36.90
N MET A 963 -5.23 5.48 36.85
CA MET A 963 -4.01 4.69 37.06
C MET A 963 -3.95 4.06 38.46
N ALA A 964 -4.54 4.68 39.49
CA ALA A 964 -4.62 4.09 40.83
C ALA A 964 -5.31 2.71 40.83
N LEU A 965 -6.38 2.55 40.03
CA LEU A 965 -7.05 1.27 39.85
C LEU A 965 -6.18 0.25 39.11
N ARG A 966 -5.37 0.68 38.14
CA ARG A 966 -4.40 -0.18 37.45
C ARG A 966 -3.32 -0.68 38.40
N ILE A 967 -2.75 0.21 39.22
CA ILE A 967 -1.79 -0.12 40.27
C ILE A 967 -2.42 -1.13 41.25
N ALA A 968 -3.63 -0.85 41.75
CA ALA A 968 -4.31 -1.73 42.69
C ALA A 968 -4.49 -3.15 42.12
N ARG A 969 -4.89 -3.28 40.84
CA ARG A 969 -5.02 -4.57 40.17
C ARG A 969 -3.69 -5.30 40.00
N GLN A 970 -2.63 -4.59 39.58
CA GLN A 970 -1.31 -5.20 39.40
C GLN A 970 -0.68 -5.67 40.71
N HIS A 971 -1.04 -5.04 41.83
CA HIS A 971 -0.59 -5.37 43.17
C HIS A 971 -1.59 -6.23 43.96
N GLU A 972 -2.66 -6.71 43.31
CA GLU A 972 -3.68 -7.60 43.92
C GLU A 972 -4.31 -7.02 45.20
N LEU A 973 -4.48 -5.69 45.24
CA LEU A 973 -5.14 -4.98 46.34
C LEU A 973 -6.68 -5.09 46.25
N ASP A 974 -7.38 -4.73 47.33
CA ASP A 974 -8.84 -4.65 47.32
C ASP A 974 -9.35 -3.52 46.41
N VAL A 975 -9.74 -3.90 45.20
CA VAL A 975 -10.35 -2.98 44.23
C VAL A 975 -11.79 -2.59 44.61
N ILE A 976 -12.51 -3.38 45.42
CA ILE A 976 -13.92 -3.10 45.75
C ILE A 976 -14.03 -1.87 46.66
N GLY A 977 -13.21 -1.79 47.72
CA GLY A 977 -13.10 -0.58 48.54
C GLY A 977 -12.79 0.67 47.72
N LEU A 978 -11.86 0.54 46.77
CA LEU A 978 -11.45 1.62 45.87
C LEU A 978 -12.57 2.06 44.91
N ILE A 979 -13.31 1.11 44.34
CA ILE A 979 -14.43 1.40 43.44
C ILE A 979 -15.57 2.10 44.21
N LYS A 980 -15.84 1.74 45.46
CA LYS A 980 -16.84 2.46 46.28
C LYS A 980 -16.53 3.96 46.37
N GLN A 981 -15.26 4.31 46.51
CA GLN A 981 -14.79 5.69 46.53
C GLN A 981 -14.91 6.37 45.16
N LEU A 982 -14.57 5.68 44.07
CA LEU A 982 -14.41 6.28 42.74
C LEU A 982 -15.62 6.12 41.80
N ALA A 983 -16.62 5.31 42.15
CA ALA A 983 -17.77 5.02 41.26
C ALA A 983 -18.62 6.26 40.91
N GLN A 984 -18.51 7.34 41.70
CA GLN A 984 -19.16 8.63 41.46
C GLN A 984 -18.18 9.72 41.01
N ASP A 985 -16.93 9.38 40.66
CA ASP A 985 -15.98 10.36 40.12
C ASP A 985 -16.61 11.07 38.91
N LYS A 986 -16.40 12.37 38.78
CA LYS A 986 -16.97 13.18 37.69
C LYS A 986 -16.44 12.73 36.32
N SER A 987 -15.23 12.19 36.28
CA SER A 987 -14.60 11.69 35.06
C SER A 987 -15.17 10.34 34.64
N ALA A 988 -15.69 10.27 33.41
CA ALA A 988 -16.10 9.01 32.79
C ALA A 988 -14.91 8.04 32.57
N LEU A 989 -13.69 8.58 32.42
CA LEU A 989 -12.46 7.79 32.33
C LEU A 989 -12.21 7.03 33.65
N VAL A 990 -12.32 7.69 34.79
CA VAL A 990 -12.12 7.04 36.10
C VAL A 990 -13.18 5.97 36.32
N ARG A 991 -14.46 6.28 36.03
CA ARG A 991 -15.55 5.30 36.13
C ARG A 991 -15.37 4.12 35.17
N ARG A 992 -14.80 4.33 33.97
CA ARG A 992 -14.37 3.24 33.06
C ARG A 992 -13.33 2.32 33.70
N GLU A 993 -12.31 2.88 34.33
CA GLU A 993 -11.28 2.08 35.00
C GLU A 993 -11.87 1.31 36.20
N CYS A 994 -12.89 1.84 36.90
CA CYS A 994 -13.64 1.08 37.90
C CYS A 994 -14.29 -0.16 37.28
N LEU A 995 -14.93 -0.01 36.11
CA LEU A 995 -15.56 -1.12 35.40
C LEU A 995 -14.53 -2.17 34.96
N ILE A 996 -13.39 -1.75 34.42
CA ILE A 996 -12.31 -2.68 34.05
C ILE A 996 -11.78 -3.41 35.30
N ALA A 997 -11.68 -2.73 36.44
CA ALA A 997 -11.25 -3.35 37.70
C ALA A 997 -12.25 -4.35 38.30
N ILE A 998 -13.53 -4.22 37.98
CA ILE A 998 -14.58 -5.18 38.39
C ILE A 998 -14.46 -6.51 37.65
N ARG A 999 -13.88 -6.53 36.44
CA ARG A 999 -13.84 -7.72 35.59
C ARG A 999 -13.33 -8.95 36.35
N HIS A 1000 -14.13 -10.02 36.33
CA HIS A 1000 -13.89 -11.32 37.00
C HIS A 1000 -13.82 -11.28 38.53
N ASN A 1001 -14.03 -10.13 39.18
CA ASN A 1001 -14.12 -10.03 40.63
C ASN A 1001 -15.33 -10.83 41.16
N LYS A 1002 -15.15 -11.52 42.30
CA LYS A 1002 -16.13 -12.43 42.89
C LYS A 1002 -16.83 -11.89 44.14
N SER A 1003 -16.57 -10.65 44.53
CA SER A 1003 -17.26 -10.01 45.65
C SER A 1003 -18.77 -9.94 45.41
N GLU A 1004 -19.56 -10.20 46.46
CA GLU A 1004 -21.02 -10.05 46.43
C GLU A 1004 -21.46 -8.58 46.26
N GLU A 1005 -20.56 -7.62 46.52
CA GLU A 1005 -20.83 -6.19 46.33
C GLU A 1005 -20.63 -5.72 44.88
N ALA A 1006 -19.90 -6.49 44.07
CA ALA A 1006 -19.53 -6.10 42.71
C ALA A 1006 -20.74 -5.85 41.78
N PRO A 1007 -21.82 -6.66 41.80
CA PRO A 1007 -23.02 -6.39 41.00
C PRO A 1007 -23.70 -5.07 41.32
N ALA A 1008 -23.81 -4.72 42.61
CA ALA A 1008 -24.44 -3.46 43.04
C ALA A 1008 -23.59 -2.23 42.62
N LEU A 1009 -22.27 -2.33 42.73
CA LEU A 1009 -21.36 -1.28 42.26
C LEU A 1009 -21.41 -1.12 40.75
N TRP A 1010 -21.50 -2.23 40.01
CA TRP A 1010 -21.68 -2.19 38.56
C TRP A 1010 -23.03 -1.57 38.18
N ALA A 1011 -24.13 -1.94 38.85
CA ALA A 1011 -25.46 -1.37 38.61
C ALA A 1011 -25.46 0.16 38.80
N LYS A 1012 -24.81 0.64 39.86
CA LYS A 1012 -24.58 2.07 40.10
C LYS A 1012 -23.81 2.74 38.95
N LEU A 1013 -22.74 2.12 38.46
CA LEU A 1013 -21.97 2.60 37.31
C LEU A 1013 -22.77 2.55 36.01
N ALA A 1014 -23.60 1.52 35.81
CA ALA A 1014 -24.47 1.34 34.65
C ALA A 1014 -25.53 2.44 34.57
N ASN A 1015 -26.10 2.82 35.73
CA ASN A 1015 -27.05 3.93 35.84
C ASN A 1015 -26.46 5.31 35.49
N ALA A 1016 -25.12 5.43 35.38
CA ALA A 1016 -24.46 6.64 34.90
C ALA A 1016 -24.31 6.70 33.37
N HIS A 1017 -24.66 5.62 32.62
CA HIS A 1017 -24.62 5.62 31.16
C HIS A 1017 -25.82 6.39 30.58
N ASP A 1018 -25.55 7.39 29.76
CA ASP A 1018 -26.58 8.30 29.21
C ASP A 1018 -27.09 7.88 27.82
N GLY A 1019 -26.53 6.82 27.24
CA GLY A 1019 -26.86 6.35 25.89
C GLY A 1019 -26.03 6.99 24.77
N LYS A 1020 -24.96 7.74 25.07
CA LYS A 1020 -24.12 8.40 24.07
C LYS A 1020 -22.68 7.89 24.04
N ASP A 1021 -22.18 7.38 25.16
CA ASP A 1021 -20.78 6.97 25.29
C ASP A 1021 -20.57 5.48 25.00
N ARG A 1022 -20.21 5.18 23.76
CA ARG A 1022 -19.95 3.80 23.32
C ARG A 1022 -18.77 3.15 24.04
N TRP A 1023 -17.77 3.92 24.46
CA TRP A 1023 -16.61 3.38 25.20
C TRP A 1023 -17.02 2.96 26.61
N TYR A 1024 -17.82 3.78 27.28
CA TYR A 1024 -18.35 3.44 28.61
C TYR A 1024 -19.24 2.20 28.56
N LEU A 1025 -20.12 2.12 27.54
CA LEU A 1025 -20.97 0.96 27.31
C LEU A 1025 -20.17 -0.34 27.13
N GLU A 1026 -19.06 -0.27 26.40
CA GLU A 1026 -18.20 -1.43 26.22
C GLU A 1026 -17.44 -1.82 27.50
N ALA A 1027 -17.02 -0.86 28.31
CA ALA A 1027 -16.44 -1.14 29.62
C ALA A 1027 -17.44 -1.82 30.58
N LEU A 1028 -18.74 -1.44 30.53
CA LEU A 1028 -19.80 -2.12 31.27
C LEU A 1028 -19.88 -3.60 30.86
N GLY A 1029 -19.81 -3.86 29.56
CA GLY A 1029 -19.82 -5.22 29.03
C GLY A 1029 -18.59 -6.04 29.41
N LEU A 1030 -17.39 -5.44 29.45
CA LEU A 1030 -16.16 -6.10 29.92
C LEU A 1030 -16.21 -6.43 31.42
N ALA A 1031 -16.77 -5.53 32.23
CA ALA A 1031 -16.89 -5.72 33.67
C ALA A 1031 -17.76 -6.93 34.04
N ALA A 1032 -18.82 -7.17 33.26
CA ALA A 1032 -19.78 -8.26 33.47
C ALA A 1032 -19.34 -9.60 32.85
N ASP A 1033 -18.18 -9.67 32.19
CA ASP A 1033 -17.68 -10.87 31.50
C ASP A 1033 -17.70 -12.12 32.42
N LYS A 1034 -18.34 -13.20 31.94
CA LYS A 1034 -18.61 -14.47 32.65
C LYS A 1034 -19.57 -14.38 33.85
N GLN A 1035 -20.19 -13.23 34.10
CA GLN A 1035 -21.10 -12.96 35.22
C GLN A 1035 -22.33 -12.14 34.78
N GLU A 1036 -22.69 -12.21 33.50
CA GLU A 1036 -23.59 -11.27 32.85
C GLU A 1036 -24.97 -11.25 33.48
N ASN A 1037 -25.59 -12.42 33.71
CA ASN A 1037 -26.91 -12.49 34.35
C ASN A 1037 -26.87 -11.90 35.78
N LYS A 1038 -25.87 -12.24 36.60
CA LYS A 1038 -25.73 -11.74 37.99
C LYS A 1038 -25.71 -10.20 38.03
N PHE A 1039 -24.92 -9.60 37.16
CA PHE A 1039 -24.74 -8.14 37.10
C PHE A 1039 -25.94 -7.44 36.47
N PHE A 1040 -26.50 -8.04 35.41
CA PHE A 1040 -27.66 -7.51 34.71
C PHE A 1040 -28.92 -7.53 35.60
N ASP A 1041 -29.16 -8.61 36.35
CA ASP A 1041 -30.31 -8.75 37.25
C ASP A 1041 -30.27 -7.72 38.39
N ALA A 1042 -29.09 -7.49 38.98
CA ALA A 1042 -28.89 -6.48 39.99
C ALA A 1042 -29.28 -5.08 39.48
N TRP A 1043 -28.85 -4.74 38.26
CA TRP A 1043 -29.19 -3.45 37.65
C TRP A 1043 -30.67 -3.33 37.28
N VAL A 1044 -31.26 -4.35 36.65
CA VAL A 1044 -32.68 -4.33 36.25
C VAL A 1044 -33.61 -4.10 37.44
N SER A 1045 -33.25 -4.57 38.64
CA SER A 1045 -34.05 -4.41 39.85
C SER A 1045 -34.27 -2.95 40.28
N GLU A 1046 -33.40 -2.02 39.86
CA GLU A 1046 -33.44 -0.60 40.25
C GLU A 1046 -33.46 0.38 39.05
N ALA A 1047 -33.21 -0.11 37.83
CA ALA A 1047 -33.01 0.72 36.65
C ALA A 1047 -34.31 1.31 36.05
N LYS A 1048 -34.19 2.53 35.51
CA LYS A 1048 -35.21 3.13 34.63
C LYS A 1048 -35.05 2.59 33.20
N LEU A 1049 -35.77 1.52 32.88
CA LEU A 1049 -35.61 0.75 31.62
C LEU A 1049 -36.00 1.49 30.34
N ASN A 1050 -36.77 2.58 30.43
CA ASN A 1050 -37.27 3.35 29.28
C ASN A 1050 -36.34 4.49 28.81
N THR A 1051 -35.06 4.47 29.23
CA THR A 1051 -34.06 5.49 28.88
C THR A 1051 -33.16 5.05 27.72
N ALA A 1052 -32.51 6.00 27.03
CA ALA A 1052 -31.54 5.69 25.98
C ALA A 1052 -30.37 4.84 26.50
N GLY A 1053 -29.83 5.19 27.69
CA GLY A 1053 -28.79 4.43 28.36
C GLY A 1053 -29.21 2.99 28.70
N ALA A 1054 -30.43 2.79 29.22
CA ALA A 1054 -30.92 1.45 29.50
C ALA A 1054 -31.06 0.60 28.24
N ARG A 1055 -31.58 1.16 27.14
CA ARG A 1055 -31.68 0.46 25.85
C ARG A 1055 -30.31 0.06 25.30
N ASP A 1056 -29.30 0.89 25.49
CA ASP A 1056 -27.91 0.59 25.13
C ASP A 1056 -27.32 -0.56 25.96
N ILE A 1057 -27.57 -0.57 27.28
CA ILE A 1057 -27.11 -1.64 28.19
C ILE A 1057 -27.80 -2.96 27.85
N ILE A 1058 -29.11 -2.94 27.60
CA ILE A 1058 -29.88 -4.12 27.14
C ILE A 1058 -29.32 -4.63 25.80
N TRP A 1059 -29.00 -3.73 24.87
CA TRP A 1059 -28.36 -4.08 23.60
C TRP A 1059 -26.97 -4.71 23.76
N ARG A 1060 -26.18 -4.25 24.75
CA ARG A 1060 -24.83 -4.76 24.99
C ARG A 1060 -24.81 -6.09 25.75
N ASN A 1061 -25.87 -6.40 26.50
CA ASN A 1061 -25.92 -7.58 27.37
C ASN A 1061 -25.66 -8.90 26.60
N ARG A 1062 -24.85 -9.78 27.18
CA ARG A 1062 -24.60 -11.14 26.65
C ARG A 1062 -25.31 -12.24 27.44
N GLY A 1063 -25.88 -11.90 28.60
CA GLY A 1063 -26.63 -12.84 29.45
C GLY A 1063 -27.99 -13.23 28.87
N THR A 1064 -28.48 -14.41 29.21
CA THR A 1064 -29.77 -14.95 28.72
C THR A 1064 -30.97 -14.11 29.18
N HIS A 1065 -30.91 -13.48 30.35
CA HIS A 1065 -32.02 -12.73 30.94
C HIS A 1065 -32.38 -11.45 30.17
N GLY A 1066 -31.47 -10.91 29.34
CA GLY A 1066 -31.75 -9.74 28.50
C GLY A 1066 -32.56 -10.04 27.24
N ALA A 1067 -32.74 -11.31 26.86
CA ALA A 1067 -33.42 -11.68 25.62
C ALA A 1067 -34.87 -11.17 25.57
N LYS A 1068 -35.59 -11.28 26.69
CA LYS A 1068 -36.96 -10.77 26.80
C LYS A 1068 -37.03 -9.25 26.59
N LEU A 1069 -36.13 -8.50 27.22
CA LEU A 1069 -36.08 -7.04 27.11
C LEU A 1069 -35.70 -6.57 25.69
N LEU A 1070 -34.84 -7.33 25.00
CA LEU A 1070 -34.58 -7.08 23.57
C LEU A 1070 -35.84 -7.28 22.72
N ALA A 1071 -36.61 -8.34 22.94
CA ALA A 1071 -37.88 -8.55 22.25
C ALA A 1071 -38.89 -7.44 22.56
N ASP A 1072 -38.99 -7.01 23.83
CA ASP A 1072 -39.85 -5.87 24.24
C ASP A 1072 -39.45 -4.60 23.48
N ILE A 1073 -38.16 -4.31 23.37
CA ILE A 1073 -37.65 -3.16 22.60
C ILE A 1073 -38.01 -3.29 21.11
N ILE A 1074 -37.83 -4.46 20.50
CA ILE A 1074 -38.10 -4.67 19.06
C ILE A 1074 -39.59 -4.51 18.74
N LEU A 1075 -40.47 -4.95 19.64
CA LEU A 1075 -41.92 -4.91 19.49
C LEU A 1075 -42.55 -3.57 19.92
N ASP A 1076 -41.81 -2.72 20.63
CA ASP A 1076 -42.28 -1.37 21.00
C ASP A 1076 -42.52 -0.53 19.75
N LYS A 1077 -43.73 0.03 19.65
CA LYS A 1077 -44.14 0.94 18.55
C LYS A 1077 -43.28 2.20 18.45
N LYS A 1078 -42.57 2.57 19.53
CA LYS A 1078 -41.64 3.71 19.54
C LYS A 1078 -40.27 3.37 18.93
N THR A 1079 -39.94 2.08 18.77
CA THR A 1079 -38.70 1.66 18.13
C THR A 1079 -38.85 1.75 16.62
N THR A 1080 -38.05 2.59 15.97
CA THR A 1080 -38.13 2.81 14.53
C THR A 1080 -37.66 1.58 13.75
N GLU A 1081 -38.16 1.38 12.52
CA GLU A 1081 -37.71 0.29 11.64
C GLU A 1081 -36.20 0.30 11.40
N THR A 1082 -35.58 1.48 11.43
CA THR A 1082 -34.13 1.64 11.29
C THR A 1082 -33.34 1.18 12.51
N GLU A 1083 -33.96 1.14 13.69
CA GLU A 1083 -33.32 0.69 14.95
C GLU A 1083 -33.51 -0.80 15.20
N LYS A 1084 -34.61 -1.41 14.73
CA LYS A 1084 -34.91 -2.84 14.96
C LYS A 1084 -33.75 -3.79 14.58
N PRO A 1085 -33.05 -3.62 13.45
CA PRO A 1085 -31.91 -4.48 13.11
C PRO A 1085 -30.82 -4.50 14.18
N ARG A 1086 -30.57 -3.36 14.86
CA ARG A 1086 -29.56 -3.27 15.92
C ARG A 1086 -29.87 -4.19 17.10
N TYR A 1087 -31.11 -4.21 17.56
CA TYR A 1087 -31.55 -5.06 18.67
C TYR A 1087 -31.71 -6.53 18.25
N LEU A 1088 -32.19 -6.80 17.04
CA LEU A 1088 -32.19 -8.15 16.48
C LEU A 1088 -30.78 -8.73 16.42
N ARG A 1089 -29.79 -7.92 15.99
CA ARG A 1089 -28.39 -8.33 15.95
C ARG A 1089 -27.83 -8.66 17.34
N ALA A 1090 -28.29 -8.02 18.41
CA ALA A 1090 -27.83 -8.33 19.76
C ALA A 1090 -28.23 -9.74 20.23
N LEU A 1091 -29.38 -10.26 19.80
CA LEU A 1091 -29.81 -11.63 20.11
C LEU A 1091 -28.81 -12.68 19.60
N ASP A 1092 -28.07 -12.41 18.51
CA ASP A 1092 -27.03 -13.33 18.00
C ASP A 1092 -25.88 -13.55 18.99
N PHE A 1093 -25.68 -12.62 19.92
CA PHE A 1093 -24.60 -12.64 20.92
C PHE A 1093 -25.06 -13.16 22.29
N ILE A 1094 -26.34 -13.48 22.45
CA ILE A 1094 -26.85 -14.22 23.60
C ILE A 1094 -26.70 -15.73 23.32
N PRO A 1095 -26.13 -16.52 24.25
CA PRO A 1095 -26.03 -17.98 24.12
C PRO A 1095 -27.37 -18.63 23.83
N LYS A 1096 -27.35 -19.84 23.25
CA LYS A 1096 -28.58 -20.61 23.04
C LYS A 1096 -29.23 -20.94 24.39
N SER A 1097 -30.48 -20.52 24.60
CA SER A 1097 -31.23 -20.74 25.83
C SER A 1097 -32.74 -20.67 25.59
N LYS A 1098 -33.53 -21.13 26.56
CA LYS A 1098 -35.00 -21.06 26.51
C LYS A 1098 -35.49 -19.62 26.37
N GLU A 1099 -34.91 -18.69 27.13
CA GLU A 1099 -35.27 -17.27 27.13
C GLU A 1099 -35.04 -16.62 25.75
N LYS A 1100 -33.97 -17.02 25.05
CA LYS A 1100 -33.69 -16.56 23.69
C LYS A 1100 -34.70 -17.13 22.69
N ASP A 1101 -35.00 -18.42 22.78
CA ASP A 1101 -35.96 -19.08 21.89
C ASP A 1101 -37.37 -18.49 22.06
N GLU A 1102 -37.80 -18.21 23.31
CA GLU A 1102 -39.05 -17.52 23.62
C GLU A 1102 -39.09 -16.09 23.09
N ALA A 1103 -37.99 -15.33 23.23
CA ALA A 1103 -37.87 -13.98 22.70
C ALA A 1103 -38.00 -13.97 21.16
N LEU A 1104 -37.35 -14.91 20.47
CA LEU A 1104 -37.44 -15.04 19.01
C LEU A 1104 -38.84 -15.47 18.56
N ALA A 1105 -39.46 -16.43 19.25
CA ALA A 1105 -40.82 -16.87 18.96
C ALA A 1105 -41.81 -15.70 19.09
N ARG A 1106 -41.69 -14.89 20.15
CA ARG A 1106 -42.54 -13.71 20.37
C ARG A 1106 -42.35 -12.64 19.30
N ILE A 1107 -41.13 -12.42 18.81
CA ILE A 1107 -40.86 -11.48 17.71
C ILE A 1107 -41.48 -12.00 16.40
N ALA A 1108 -41.36 -13.29 16.11
CA ALA A 1108 -41.80 -13.88 14.85
C ALA A 1108 -43.32 -14.12 14.77
N LEU A 1109 -43.95 -14.51 15.88
CA LEU A 1109 -45.34 -14.98 15.93
C LEU A 1109 -46.30 -13.99 16.60
N GLY A 1110 -45.80 -12.92 17.22
CA GLY A 1110 -46.61 -12.04 18.09
C GLY A 1110 -46.68 -12.58 19.52
N SER A 1111 -47.47 -11.93 20.39
CA SER A 1111 -47.73 -12.49 21.74
C SER A 1111 -48.49 -13.81 21.58
N LEU A 1112 -47.84 -14.93 21.91
CA LEU A 1112 -48.52 -16.18 22.21
C LEU A 1112 -49.39 -16.04 23.46
#